data_AF-A0A1X7U5X1-F1
#
_entry.id   AF-A0A1X7U5X1-F1
#
_cell.length_a   1.000
_cell.length_b   1.000
_cell.length_c   1.000
_cell.angle_alpha   90.00
_cell.angle_beta   90.00
_cell.angle_gamma   90.00
#
_symmetry.space_group_name_H-M   'P 1'
#
loop_
_entity.id
_entity.type
_entity.pdbx_description
1 polymer ?
#
loop_
_entity_poly.entity_id
_entity_poly.type
_entity_poly.pdbx_seq_one_letter_code
_entity_poly.pdbx_strand_id
1 'polypeptide(L)'
;MSHLYYNNQWHSAQRGLEDLLAIEKPKEPVKPEKDKVAAFQKVATMYVKYIQIFRSLEECYDQITHPQKRRLVRHVLDGTIGRILELKGEMVGLELLEYQYFDDILTDMKLTPSDIEIPIPRYFIMENYRELKEREKILGSVLAKMGPAETEVKEDIDMTTEEAIKLIQIHERARQGRLRAKLMKGIRAQEEREREAQLRGPPKLSRDEAATRIQKVWKGFSQRKRIVDMRNEEMLFLGMVPPPLPKSQKHSVIGQSKKIEDKRRLAQEQYEKDYQEALISIKERLIEAEGPDMKEQMQDQIRQWFIEVRDATGKFPDYPDEDAGGSAAIFKQREEPDPNEDNDGGKKKKGKKGKKGKEKGKKGKKGKKGKKGKGEEEEEGFQLAPSNFIPTISEGSSNYVDVWMGRSEAHNFQQRHDSELIKARKRVEIEAEIRIRVDELMREELKNLKLAIEKDKGKGKKGGKKGKKGKKGKKGKGKKKKGEKDLTPDRTIESLYEELAGEGVVMKCPKYHLSDYIGDFSYLATTLRQMPVDPNNTDKNAEKIEPMPSLADIKRVVTEHCILPLGSQAAHEKAPHIKSVMITVQWKSLILKHGGHVTDGFDMSSLAKVSDGYTPGHMITAITQVLTERRIQQLRKRPLTTAEFIPFLAKIDPIYREEEEAYKAWFNKTPLGKKRAKAIKEAMGEDDGGGGKKGKGKGKGKGKKKKK
;
A
#
# COMPACT_ATOMS: atom_id res chain seq x y z
N MET A 1 8.84 16.97 17.65
CA MET A 1 8.38 15.92 18.57
C MET A 1 9.55 14.99 18.97
N SER A 2 9.43 14.25 20.08
CA SER A 2 10.48 13.36 20.62
C SER A 2 10.39 11.94 20.04
N HIS A 3 11.41 11.09 20.24
CA HIS A 3 11.33 9.67 19.83
C HIS A 3 10.28 8.89 20.64
N LEU A 4 10.13 9.21 21.92
CA LEU A 4 9.12 8.61 22.80
C LEU A 4 7.70 8.83 22.29
N TYR A 5 7.41 10.01 21.73
CA TYR A 5 6.10 10.30 21.13
C TYR A 5 5.74 9.29 20.03
N TYR A 6 6.64 9.09 19.07
CA TYR A 6 6.39 8.17 17.95
C TYR A 6 6.40 6.70 18.38
N ASN A 7 7.19 6.32 19.38
CA ASN A 7 7.09 4.99 19.98
C ASN A 7 5.70 4.79 20.62
N ASN A 8 5.21 5.75 21.41
CA ASN A 8 3.89 5.68 22.03
C ASN A 8 2.76 5.64 20.99
N GLN A 9 2.88 6.44 19.93
CA GLN A 9 1.93 6.42 18.82
C GLN A 9 1.94 5.06 18.11
N TRP A 10 3.11 4.48 17.87
CA TRP A 10 3.24 3.13 17.31
C TRP A 10 2.64 2.07 18.23
N HIS A 11 2.91 2.13 19.54
CA HIS A 11 2.31 1.25 20.54
C HIS A 11 0.77 1.35 20.53
N SER A 12 0.22 2.56 20.43
CA SER A 12 -1.23 2.79 20.34
C SER A 12 -1.82 2.22 19.05
N ALA A 13 -1.15 2.40 17.92
CA ALA A 13 -1.58 1.85 16.63
C ALA A 13 -1.60 0.32 16.66
N GLN A 14 -0.61 -0.32 17.30
CA GLN A 14 -0.55 -1.77 17.45
C GLN A 14 -1.68 -2.32 18.32
N ARG A 15 -2.02 -1.66 19.43
CA ARG A 15 -3.21 -2.05 20.22
C ARG A 15 -4.50 -1.96 19.40
N GLY A 16 -4.66 -0.88 18.62
CA GLY A 16 -5.80 -0.76 17.72
C GLY A 16 -5.87 -1.87 16.67
N LEU A 17 -4.71 -2.33 16.16
CA LEU A 17 -4.65 -3.48 15.26
C LEU A 17 -5.00 -4.79 15.97
N GLU A 18 -4.51 -5.02 17.20
CA GLU A 18 -4.87 -6.20 18.00
C GLU A 18 -6.38 -6.27 18.24
N ASP A 19 -7.02 -5.15 18.57
CA ASP A 19 -8.47 -5.06 18.74
C ASP A 19 -9.23 -5.40 17.45
N LEU A 20 -8.78 -4.90 16.30
CA LEU A 20 -9.39 -5.22 15.00
C LEU A 20 -9.14 -6.68 14.59
N LEU A 21 -7.94 -7.21 14.82
CA LEU A 21 -7.62 -8.61 14.55
C LEU A 21 -8.47 -9.57 15.40
N ALA A 22 -8.82 -9.20 16.63
CA ALA A 22 -9.74 -9.98 17.45
C ALA A 22 -11.16 -10.03 16.86
N ILE A 23 -11.61 -8.95 16.23
CA ILE A 23 -12.91 -8.88 15.52
C ILE A 23 -12.87 -9.68 14.22
N GLU A 24 -11.77 -9.58 13.47
CA GLU A 24 -11.63 -10.21 12.15
C GLU A 24 -11.24 -11.69 12.18
N LYS A 25 -10.63 -12.14 13.28
CA LYS A 25 -10.32 -13.55 13.55
C LYS A 25 -11.08 -14.03 14.79
N PRO A 26 -12.42 -14.07 14.72
CA PRO A 26 -13.22 -14.54 15.84
C PRO A 26 -12.91 -16.02 16.09
N LYS A 27 -12.92 -16.44 17.37
CA LYS A 27 -12.67 -17.84 17.76
C LYS A 27 -13.74 -18.79 17.23
N GLU A 28 -14.95 -18.27 17.02
CA GLU A 28 -16.09 -19.00 16.47
C GLU A 28 -16.53 -18.35 15.14
N PRO A 29 -16.98 -19.14 14.15
CA PRO A 29 -17.48 -18.60 12.90
C PRO A 29 -18.71 -17.71 13.15
N VAL A 30 -18.62 -16.46 12.71
CA VAL A 30 -19.71 -15.49 12.84
C VAL A 30 -20.79 -15.82 11.81
N LYS A 31 -22.05 -15.83 12.25
CA LYS A 31 -23.19 -16.05 11.36
C LYS A 31 -23.31 -14.92 10.34
N PRO A 32 -23.76 -15.20 9.10
CA PRO A 32 -24.00 -14.16 8.10
C PRO A 32 -25.00 -13.11 8.61
N GLU A 33 -24.68 -11.83 8.38
CA GLU A 33 -25.51 -10.70 8.78
C GLU A 33 -26.63 -10.49 7.76
N LYS A 34 -27.88 -10.59 8.18
CA LYS A 34 -29.03 -10.48 7.26
C LYS A 34 -29.41 -9.03 6.98
N ASP A 35 -29.18 -8.15 7.96
CA ASP A 35 -29.45 -6.73 7.80
C ASP A 35 -28.28 -6.04 7.07
N LYS A 36 -28.54 -5.60 5.84
CA LYS A 36 -27.56 -4.87 5.03
C LYS A 36 -27.08 -3.58 5.69
N VAL A 37 -27.93 -2.90 6.46
CA VAL A 37 -27.57 -1.66 7.16
C VAL A 37 -26.61 -1.97 8.31
N ALA A 38 -26.93 -2.99 9.12
CA ALA A 38 -26.03 -3.45 10.18
C ALA A 38 -24.69 -3.97 9.62
N ALA A 39 -24.73 -4.70 8.50
CA ALA A 39 -23.53 -5.16 7.79
C ALA A 39 -22.66 -3.98 7.34
N PHE A 40 -23.25 -2.96 6.72
CA PHE A 40 -22.56 -1.76 6.30
C PHE A 40 -21.93 -1.03 7.48
N GLN A 41 -22.71 -0.76 8.53
CA GLN A 41 -22.24 -0.08 9.75
C GLN A 41 -21.03 -0.79 10.38
N LYS A 42 -21.06 -2.13 10.42
CA LYS A 42 -19.93 -2.93 10.91
C LYS A 42 -18.68 -2.76 10.03
N VAL A 43 -18.82 -2.87 8.72
CA VAL A 43 -17.70 -2.72 7.77
C VAL A 43 -17.13 -1.29 7.80
N ALA A 44 -18.00 -0.29 7.78
CA ALA A 44 -17.64 1.12 7.78
C ALA A 44 -16.95 1.53 9.10
N THR A 45 -17.40 1.01 10.24
CA THR A 45 -16.71 1.21 11.54
C THR A 45 -15.30 0.62 11.54
N MET A 46 -15.12 -0.61 11.04
CA MET A 46 -13.78 -1.21 10.92
C MET A 46 -12.90 -0.38 9.99
N TYR A 47 -13.46 0.04 8.87
CA TYR A 47 -12.78 0.86 7.88
C TYR A 47 -12.27 2.18 8.49
N VAL A 48 -13.11 2.91 9.25
CA VAL A 48 -12.71 4.16 9.92
C VAL A 48 -11.57 3.91 10.92
N LYS A 49 -11.66 2.85 11.72
CA LYS A 49 -10.60 2.47 12.66
C LYS A 49 -9.28 2.16 11.94
N TYR A 50 -9.32 1.45 10.81
CA TYR A 50 -8.12 1.21 10.01
C TYR A 50 -7.52 2.50 9.44
N ILE A 51 -8.32 3.50 9.05
CA ILE A 51 -7.77 4.81 8.65
C ILE A 51 -7.01 5.48 9.81
N GLN A 52 -7.58 5.48 11.02
CA GLN A 52 -6.93 6.10 12.17
C GLN A 52 -5.58 5.42 12.48
N ILE A 53 -5.54 4.09 12.39
CA ILE A 53 -4.32 3.29 12.53
C ILE A 53 -3.34 3.61 11.40
N PHE A 54 -3.82 3.65 10.15
CA PHE A 54 -3.02 3.98 8.98
C PHE A 54 -2.34 5.35 9.13
N ARG A 55 -3.09 6.38 9.52
CA ARG A 55 -2.55 7.73 9.78
C ARG A 55 -1.44 7.70 10.83
N SER A 56 -1.66 6.96 11.92
CA SER A 56 -0.69 6.82 13.00
C SER A 56 0.57 6.06 12.55
N LEU A 57 0.41 4.97 11.80
CA LEU A 57 1.52 4.16 11.27
C LEU A 57 2.31 4.92 10.20
N GLU A 58 1.64 5.71 9.36
CA GLU A 58 2.27 6.50 8.31
C GLU A 58 3.13 7.62 8.92
N GLU A 59 2.64 8.30 9.96
CA GLU A 59 3.43 9.30 10.70
C GLU A 59 4.61 8.63 11.43
N CYS A 60 4.38 7.47 12.04
CA CYS A 60 5.45 6.66 12.63
C CYS A 60 6.51 6.28 11.59
N TYR A 61 6.09 5.83 10.41
CA TYR A 61 7.00 5.49 9.33
C TYR A 61 7.81 6.70 8.87
N ASP A 62 7.18 7.87 8.71
CA ASP A 62 7.89 9.08 8.27
C ASP A 62 8.88 9.59 9.33
N GLN A 63 8.62 9.39 10.63
CA GLN A 63 9.36 10.09 11.70
C GLN A 63 10.22 9.22 12.62
N ILE A 64 9.98 7.90 12.70
CA ILE A 64 10.87 6.97 13.42
C ILE A 64 12.19 6.88 12.66
N THR A 65 13.30 7.10 13.35
CA THR A 65 14.66 7.04 12.77
C THR A 65 15.28 5.65 12.80
N HIS A 66 14.77 4.76 13.66
CA HIS A 66 15.35 3.44 13.88
C HIS A 66 15.13 2.53 12.66
N PRO A 67 16.20 2.06 11.98
CA PRO A 67 16.08 1.39 10.69
C PRO A 67 15.32 0.05 10.76
N GLN A 68 15.52 -0.74 11.82
CA GLN A 68 14.79 -2.01 11.98
C GLN A 68 13.30 -1.82 12.30
N LYS A 69 12.92 -0.89 13.21
CA LYS A 69 11.51 -0.57 13.48
C LYS A 69 10.78 -0.07 12.24
N ARG A 70 11.40 0.83 11.47
CA ARG A 70 10.81 1.37 10.23
C ARG A 70 10.39 0.27 9.26
N ARG A 71 11.20 -0.78 9.10
CA ARG A 71 10.86 -1.92 8.23
C ARG A 71 9.60 -2.65 8.68
N LEU A 72 9.47 -2.87 9.99
CA LEU A 72 8.28 -3.49 10.56
C LEU A 72 7.05 -2.60 10.40
N VAL A 73 7.18 -1.31 10.71
CA VAL A 73 6.10 -0.31 10.50
C VAL A 73 5.70 -0.26 9.03
N ARG A 74 6.66 -0.27 8.09
CA ARG A 74 6.42 -0.28 6.65
C ARG A 74 5.58 -1.49 6.22
N HIS A 75 5.96 -2.67 6.70
CA HIS A 75 5.28 -3.92 6.39
C HIS A 75 3.83 -3.93 6.89
N VAL A 76 3.61 -3.50 8.15
CA VAL A 76 2.25 -3.38 8.71
C VAL A 76 1.45 -2.32 7.97
N LEU A 77 2.06 -1.17 7.65
CA LEU A 77 1.42 -0.08 6.92
C LEU A 77 0.92 -0.51 5.53
N ASP A 78 1.70 -1.31 4.79
CA ASP A 78 1.26 -1.92 3.53
C ASP A 78 0.05 -2.84 3.72
N GLY A 79 0.09 -3.68 4.76
CA GLY A 79 -1.03 -4.53 5.14
C GLY A 79 -2.29 -3.70 5.45
N THR A 80 -2.14 -2.61 6.19
CA THR A 80 -3.24 -1.71 6.53
C THR A 80 -3.81 -1.00 5.30
N ILE A 81 -2.97 -0.51 4.37
CA ILE A 81 -3.43 0.07 3.09
C ILE A 81 -4.29 -0.94 2.33
N GLY A 82 -3.77 -2.16 2.16
CA GLY A 82 -4.50 -3.21 1.46
C GLY A 82 -5.84 -3.54 2.13
N ARG A 83 -5.87 -3.57 3.47
CA ARG A 83 -7.11 -3.84 4.21
C ARG A 83 -8.15 -2.72 4.08
N ILE A 84 -7.72 -1.46 4.08
CA ILE A 84 -8.60 -0.31 3.81
C ILE A 84 -9.26 -0.46 2.43
N LEU A 85 -8.49 -0.86 1.42
CA LEU A 85 -9.01 -1.05 0.05
C LEU A 85 -9.98 -2.23 -0.07
N GLU A 86 -9.73 -3.33 0.64
CA GLU A 86 -10.67 -4.46 0.70
C GLU A 86 -11.99 -4.04 1.36
N LEU A 87 -11.93 -3.39 2.53
CA LEU A 87 -13.13 -2.91 3.23
C LEU A 87 -13.90 -1.88 2.41
N LYS A 88 -13.19 -1.01 1.67
CA LYS A 88 -13.80 -0.12 0.69
C LYS A 88 -14.57 -0.92 -0.37
N GLY A 89 -13.95 -1.95 -0.95
CA GLY A 89 -14.61 -2.84 -1.91
C GLY A 89 -15.88 -3.51 -1.36
N GLU A 90 -15.86 -3.93 -0.10
CA GLU A 90 -17.03 -4.51 0.59
C GLU A 90 -18.15 -3.48 0.77
N MET A 91 -17.83 -2.25 1.19
CA MET A 91 -18.81 -1.16 1.29
C MET A 91 -19.44 -0.82 -0.07
N VAL A 92 -18.62 -0.76 -1.13
CA VAL A 92 -19.10 -0.56 -2.50
C VAL A 92 -20.01 -1.73 -2.92
N GLY A 93 -19.71 -2.97 -2.54
CA GLY A 93 -20.56 -4.13 -2.81
C GLY A 93 -21.91 -4.09 -2.08
N LEU A 94 -21.95 -3.53 -0.86
CA LEU A 94 -23.16 -3.42 -0.04
C LEU A 94 -24.10 -2.31 -0.53
N GLU A 95 -23.58 -1.12 -0.82
CA GLU A 95 -24.40 0.05 -1.23
C GLU A 95 -24.49 0.26 -2.74
N LEU A 96 -23.65 -0.41 -3.54
CA LEU A 96 -23.51 -0.20 -4.99
C LEU A 96 -23.11 1.22 -5.38
N LEU A 97 -22.42 1.92 -4.48
CA LEU A 97 -21.91 3.28 -4.68
C LEU A 97 -20.39 3.31 -4.56
N GLU A 98 -19.72 4.10 -5.40
CA GLU A 98 -18.27 4.27 -5.34
C GLU A 98 -17.83 5.20 -4.19
N TYR A 99 -18.74 6.02 -3.68
CA TYR A 99 -18.56 6.89 -2.51
C TYR A 99 -19.55 6.51 -1.40
N GLN A 100 -19.18 6.78 -0.15
CA GLN A 100 -19.98 6.50 1.04
C GLN A 100 -19.97 7.72 1.94
N TYR A 101 -21.06 7.88 2.71
CA TYR A 101 -21.16 8.89 3.74
C TYR A 101 -20.81 8.29 5.10
N PHE A 102 -20.18 9.10 5.94
CA PHE A 102 -19.67 8.67 7.25
C PHE A 102 -20.10 9.64 8.36
N ASP A 103 -20.98 10.61 8.10
CA ASP A 103 -21.37 11.65 9.06
C ASP A 103 -21.97 11.07 10.36
N ASP A 104 -22.80 10.04 10.24
CA ASP A 104 -23.36 9.29 11.37
C ASP A 104 -22.28 8.51 12.13
N ILE A 105 -21.43 7.76 11.43
CA ILE A 105 -20.35 6.95 12.04
C ILE A 105 -19.33 7.84 12.75
N LEU A 106 -18.96 8.96 12.14
CA LEU A 106 -18.06 9.94 12.74
C LEU A 106 -18.67 10.54 14.01
N THR A 107 -19.97 10.84 13.98
CA THR A 107 -20.68 11.38 15.14
C THR A 107 -20.67 10.37 16.30
N ASP A 108 -20.99 9.10 16.02
CA ASP A 108 -20.98 8.01 17.00
C ASP A 108 -19.59 7.75 17.59
N MET A 109 -18.55 7.81 16.74
CA MET A 109 -17.16 7.65 17.15
C MET A 109 -16.54 8.93 17.74
N LYS A 110 -17.28 10.05 17.78
CA LYS A 110 -16.81 11.38 18.23
C LYS A 110 -15.57 11.87 17.47
N LEU A 111 -15.57 11.63 16.16
CA LEU A 111 -14.50 12.00 15.25
C LEU A 111 -14.91 13.17 14.37
N THR A 112 -13.90 13.88 13.88
CA THR A 112 -14.07 14.94 12.90
C THR A 112 -13.71 14.45 11.49
N PRO A 113 -14.19 15.09 10.42
CA PRO A 113 -13.81 14.70 9.05
C PRO A 113 -12.29 14.70 8.81
N SER A 114 -11.54 15.55 9.51
CA SER A 114 -10.07 15.59 9.45
C SER A 114 -9.41 14.29 9.93
N ASP A 115 -10.08 13.52 10.79
CA ASP A 115 -9.57 12.27 11.37
C ASP A 115 -9.65 11.10 10.39
N ILE A 116 -10.52 11.18 9.38
CA ILE A 116 -10.67 10.18 8.32
C ILE A 116 -10.06 10.59 6.98
N GLU A 117 -9.42 11.75 6.91
CA GLU A 117 -8.66 12.12 5.71
C GLU A 117 -7.51 11.12 5.52
N ILE A 118 -7.37 10.54 4.34
CA ILE A 118 -6.32 9.57 4.05
C ILE A 118 -5.10 10.35 3.53
N PRO A 119 -4.02 10.54 4.31
CA PRO A 119 -2.81 11.14 3.78
C PRO A 119 -2.19 10.23 2.71
N ILE A 120 -1.66 10.83 1.64
CA ILE A 120 -0.81 10.09 0.70
C ILE A 120 0.49 9.75 1.45
N PRO A 121 0.85 8.45 1.61
CA PRO A 121 2.08 8.09 2.29
C PRO A 121 3.31 8.76 1.69
N ARG A 122 4.10 9.45 2.52
CA ARG A 122 5.27 10.21 2.03
C ARG A 122 6.28 9.33 1.29
N TYR A 123 6.36 8.05 1.69
CA TYR A 123 7.32 7.10 1.14
C TYR A 123 7.08 6.76 -0.34
N PHE A 124 5.85 6.90 -0.85
CA PHE A 124 5.52 6.70 -2.26
C PHE A 124 6.44 7.51 -3.19
N ILE A 125 6.80 8.72 -2.76
CA ILE A 125 7.68 9.61 -3.50
C ILE A 125 9.09 9.56 -2.93
N MET A 126 9.24 9.58 -1.60
CA MET A 126 10.56 9.77 -0.97
C MET A 126 11.54 8.64 -1.26
N GLU A 127 11.08 7.38 -1.29
CA GLU A 127 11.97 6.23 -1.55
C GLU A 127 12.52 6.26 -2.98
N ASN A 128 11.71 6.69 -3.95
CA ASN A 128 12.08 6.76 -5.36
C ASN A 128 12.44 8.18 -5.82
N TYR A 129 12.62 9.13 -4.89
CA TYR A 129 12.72 10.56 -5.22
C TYR A 129 13.91 10.85 -6.14
N ARG A 130 15.04 10.20 -5.91
CA ARG A 130 16.25 10.35 -6.73
C ARG A 130 16.00 9.90 -8.16
N GLU A 131 15.46 8.70 -8.33
CA GLU A 131 15.15 8.15 -9.65
C GLU A 131 14.10 9.00 -10.40
N LEU A 132 13.04 9.42 -9.73
CA LEU A 132 12.00 10.27 -10.31
C LEU A 132 12.58 11.59 -10.80
N LYS A 133 13.45 12.21 -10.01
CA LYS A 133 14.11 13.48 -10.36
C LYS A 133 15.10 13.32 -11.51
N GLU A 134 15.83 12.21 -11.55
CA GLU A 134 16.73 11.89 -12.67
C GLU A 134 15.94 11.66 -13.96
N ARG A 135 14.85 10.89 -13.91
CA ARG A 135 13.96 10.68 -15.07
C ARG A 135 13.33 11.97 -15.56
N GLU A 136 12.87 12.84 -14.65
CA GLU A 136 12.33 14.16 -15.00
C GLU A 136 13.40 15.04 -15.69
N LYS A 137 14.64 14.99 -15.21
CA LYS A 137 15.77 15.72 -15.83
C LYS A 137 16.07 15.19 -17.23
N ILE A 138 16.10 13.87 -17.42
CA ILE A 138 16.31 13.24 -18.72
C ILE A 138 15.20 13.68 -19.69
N LEU A 139 13.93 13.53 -19.32
CA LEU A 139 12.79 13.94 -20.15
C LEU A 139 12.85 15.43 -20.50
N GLY A 140 13.15 16.29 -19.53
CA GLY A 140 13.31 17.72 -19.76
C GLY A 140 14.42 18.04 -20.77
N SER A 141 15.55 17.31 -20.71
CA SER A 141 16.65 17.48 -21.66
C SER A 141 16.30 17.01 -23.07
N VAL A 142 15.53 15.92 -23.20
CA VAL A 142 15.06 15.38 -24.47
C VAL A 142 14.08 16.34 -25.14
N LEU A 143 13.07 16.79 -24.39
CA LEU A 143 12.08 17.76 -24.89
C LEU A 143 12.73 19.09 -25.30
N ALA A 144 13.74 19.54 -24.55
CA ALA A 144 14.48 20.76 -24.92
C ALA A 144 15.26 20.62 -26.25
N LYS A 145 15.79 19.42 -26.56
CA LYS A 145 16.47 19.14 -27.84
C LYS A 145 15.50 19.04 -29.02
N MET A 146 14.28 18.54 -28.79
CA MET A 146 13.26 18.35 -29.83
C MET A 146 12.56 19.64 -30.25
N GLY A 147 12.83 20.76 -29.57
CA GLY A 147 12.11 22.02 -29.78
C GLY A 147 10.74 22.04 -29.10
N PRO A 148 10.05 23.18 -29.06
CA PRO A 148 8.70 23.25 -28.53
C PRO A 148 7.80 22.33 -29.36
N ALA A 149 7.25 21.30 -28.73
CA ALA A 149 6.18 20.52 -29.34
C ALA A 149 5.04 21.47 -29.72
N GLU A 150 4.45 21.29 -30.91
CA GLU A 150 3.13 21.82 -31.26
C GLU A 150 2.14 21.23 -30.26
N THR A 151 2.09 21.84 -29.09
CA THR A 151 1.13 21.45 -28.07
C THR A 151 -0.14 22.12 -28.53
N GLU A 152 -1.12 21.33 -28.98
CA GLU A 152 -2.50 21.78 -29.03
C GLU A 152 -2.78 22.40 -27.65
N VAL A 153 -2.81 23.73 -27.63
CA VAL A 153 -3.20 24.49 -26.46
C VAL A 153 -4.61 24.00 -26.18
N LYS A 154 -4.77 23.16 -25.16
CA LYS A 154 -6.07 23.07 -24.51
C LYS A 154 -6.33 24.49 -24.09
N GLU A 155 -7.22 25.16 -24.80
CA GLU A 155 -7.87 26.35 -24.32
C GLU A 155 -8.49 25.91 -22.99
N ASP A 156 -7.75 26.14 -21.89
CA ASP A 156 -8.39 26.41 -20.62
C ASP A 156 -9.48 27.41 -20.99
N ILE A 157 -10.72 27.12 -20.61
CA ILE A 157 -11.84 28.03 -20.79
C ILE A 157 -11.54 29.21 -19.88
N ASP A 158 -10.64 30.08 -20.32
CA ASP A 158 -10.30 31.32 -19.70
C ASP A 158 -11.57 32.14 -19.74
N MET A 159 -11.92 32.71 -18.58
CA MET A 159 -13.00 33.66 -18.47
C MET A 159 -12.88 34.66 -19.61
N THR A 160 -13.91 34.73 -20.45
CA THR A 160 -13.86 35.57 -21.64
C THR A 160 -13.61 37.03 -21.21
N THR A 161 -12.95 37.81 -22.06
CA THR A 161 -12.72 39.23 -21.79
C THR A 161 -14.03 39.96 -21.47
N GLU A 162 -15.13 39.56 -22.08
CA GLU A 162 -16.48 40.08 -21.81
C GLU A 162 -16.99 39.75 -20.41
N GLU A 163 -16.80 38.52 -19.93
CA GLU A 163 -17.16 38.11 -18.56
C GLU A 163 -16.29 38.82 -17.52
N ALA A 164 -14.99 38.94 -17.78
CA ALA A 164 -14.06 39.70 -16.94
C ALA A 164 -14.46 41.19 -16.86
N ILE A 165 -14.81 41.80 -18.00
CA ILE A 165 -15.31 43.18 -18.06
C ILE A 165 -16.62 43.32 -17.27
N LYS A 166 -17.58 42.40 -17.41
CA LYS A 166 -18.83 42.42 -16.64
C LYS A 166 -18.59 42.35 -15.14
N LEU A 167 -17.72 41.44 -14.69
CA LEU A 167 -17.35 41.31 -13.28
C LEU A 167 -16.72 42.60 -12.74
N ILE A 168 -15.76 43.17 -13.49
CA ILE A 168 -15.12 44.45 -13.13
C ILE A 168 -16.16 45.57 -13.05
N GLN A 169 -17.08 45.68 -14.01
CA GLN A 169 -18.13 46.70 -14.02
C GLN A 169 -19.15 46.53 -12.89
N ILE A 170 -19.51 45.30 -12.52
CA ILE A 170 -20.39 45.02 -11.37
C ILE A 170 -19.69 45.45 -10.08
N HIS A 171 -18.43 45.06 -9.91
CA HIS A 171 -17.65 45.41 -8.73
C HIS A 171 -17.37 46.92 -8.64
N GLU A 172 -17.10 47.60 -9.76
CA GLU A 172 -16.92 49.05 -9.78
C GLU A 172 -18.23 49.79 -9.50
N ARG A 173 -19.38 49.32 -10.02
CA ARG A 173 -20.71 49.86 -9.64
C ARG A 173 -20.97 49.68 -8.14
N ALA A 174 -20.66 48.52 -7.58
CA ALA A 174 -20.80 48.27 -6.15
C ALA A 174 -19.85 49.17 -5.32
N ARG A 175 -18.61 49.38 -5.78
CA ARG A 175 -17.64 50.29 -5.14
C ARG A 175 -18.14 51.73 -5.17
N GLN A 176 -18.61 52.22 -6.32
CA GLN A 176 -19.19 53.57 -6.44
C GLN A 176 -20.44 53.71 -5.58
N GLY A 177 -21.30 52.69 -5.52
CA GLY A 177 -22.46 52.67 -4.62
C GLY A 177 -22.06 52.84 -3.16
N ARG A 178 -21.06 52.08 -2.69
CA ARG A 178 -20.51 52.24 -1.33
C ARG A 178 -19.89 53.62 -1.09
N LEU A 179 -19.15 54.16 -2.07
CA LEU A 179 -18.53 55.47 -1.96
C LEU A 179 -19.57 56.59 -1.88
N ARG A 180 -20.60 56.55 -2.73
CA ARG A 180 -21.75 57.48 -2.69
C ARG A 180 -22.53 57.36 -1.39
N ALA A 181 -22.79 56.15 -0.92
CA ALA A 181 -23.44 55.94 0.38
C ALA A 181 -22.62 56.54 1.54
N LYS A 182 -21.29 56.38 1.51
CA LYS A 182 -20.38 57.00 2.49
C LYS A 182 -20.38 58.53 2.38
N LEU A 183 -20.38 59.08 1.16
CA LEU A 183 -20.47 60.52 0.92
C LEU A 183 -21.80 61.09 1.43
N MET A 184 -22.93 60.48 1.07
CA MET A 184 -24.27 60.89 1.52
C MET A 184 -24.42 60.78 3.05
N LYS A 185 -23.84 59.76 3.67
CA LYS A 185 -23.76 59.66 5.13
C LYS A 185 -22.92 60.80 5.73
N GLY A 186 -21.82 61.17 5.07
CA GLY A 186 -20.99 62.31 5.44
C GLY A 186 -21.72 63.65 5.33
N ILE A 187 -22.45 63.87 4.23
CA ILE A 187 -23.29 65.06 4.00
C ILE A 187 -24.36 65.15 5.09
N ARG A 188 -25.11 64.06 5.34
CA ARG A 188 -26.11 64.06 6.44
C ARG A 188 -25.49 64.36 7.80
N ALA A 189 -24.36 63.75 8.13
CA ALA A 189 -23.66 64.01 9.39
C ALA A 189 -23.06 65.43 9.45
N GLN A 190 -22.85 66.07 8.30
CA GLN A 190 -22.43 67.47 8.22
C GLN A 190 -23.61 68.41 8.33
N GLU A 191 -24.73 68.16 7.64
CA GLU A 191 -26.00 68.88 7.82
C GLU A 191 -26.50 68.80 9.26
N GLU A 192 -26.39 67.63 9.89
CA GLU A 192 -26.73 67.42 11.29
C GLU A 192 -25.80 68.24 12.20
N ARG A 193 -24.48 68.23 11.94
CA ARG A 193 -23.52 69.09 12.66
C ARG A 193 -23.71 70.58 12.39
N GLU A 194 -24.10 70.97 11.18
CA GLU A 194 -24.38 72.37 10.82
C GLU A 194 -25.68 72.83 11.47
N ARG A 195 -26.69 71.97 11.58
CA ARG A 195 -27.91 72.21 12.36
C ARG A 195 -27.58 72.33 13.85
N GLU A 196 -26.73 71.46 14.40
CA GLU A 196 -26.24 71.57 15.77
C GLU A 196 -25.35 72.80 16.01
N ALA A 197 -24.57 73.23 15.00
CA ALA A 197 -23.72 74.42 15.05
C ALA A 197 -24.50 75.72 14.85
N GLN A 198 -25.62 75.71 14.10
CA GLN A 198 -26.55 76.85 14.06
C GLN A 198 -27.25 77.04 15.41
N LEU A 199 -27.46 75.96 16.17
CA LEU A 199 -27.95 75.98 17.55
C LEU A 199 -26.87 76.38 18.59
N ARG A 200 -25.57 76.33 18.24
CA ARG A 200 -24.45 76.72 19.11
C ARG A 200 -23.64 77.85 18.47
N GLY A 201 -23.82 79.08 18.94
CA GLY A 201 -23.05 80.25 18.50
C GLY A 201 -21.52 80.05 18.48
N PRO A 202 -20.77 80.90 17.75
CA PRO A 202 -19.39 80.63 17.34
C PRO A 202 -18.46 80.46 18.55
N PRO A 203 -17.62 79.41 18.61
CA PRO A 203 -16.68 79.26 19.70
C PRO A 203 -15.55 80.26 19.47
N LYS A 204 -15.49 81.32 20.27
CA LYS A 204 -14.27 82.13 20.43
C LYS A 204 -13.28 81.34 21.25
N LEU A 205 -12.66 80.33 20.64
CA LEU A 205 -11.62 79.56 21.30
C LEU A 205 -10.27 80.22 21.01
N SER A 206 -9.62 80.72 22.06
CA SER A 206 -8.28 81.30 21.96
C SER A 206 -7.27 80.24 21.49
N ARG A 207 -6.14 80.65 20.88
CA ARG A 207 -5.08 79.73 20.43
C ARG A 207 -4.61 78.80 21.56
N ASP A 208 -4.50 79.30 22.78
CA ASP A 208 -4.04 78.54 23.93
C ASP A 208 -5.11 77.59 24.45
N GLU A 209 -6.38 77.99 24.38
CA GLU A 209 -7.51 77.12 24.69
C GLU A 209 -7.65 75.99 23.66
N ALA A 210 -7.43 76.28 22.37
CA ALA A 210 -7.40 75.29 21.31
C ALA A 210 -6.24 74.30 21.48
N ALA A 211 -5.03 74.80 21.78
CA ALA A 211 -3.87 73.97 22.07
C ALA A 211 -4.12 73.06 23.28
N THR A 212 -4.70 73.61 24.35
CA THR A 212 -5.05 72.85 25.56
C THR A 212 -6.07 71.74 25.27
N ARG A 213 -7.08 72.03 24.43
CA ARG A 213 -8.06 71.00 24.01
C ARG A 213 -7.40 69.92 23.16
N ILE A 214 -6.57 70.28 22.19
CA ILE A 214 -5.84 69.31 21.35
C ILE A 214 -4.93 68.42 22.21
N GLN A 215 -4.16 69.03 23.13
CA GLN A 215 -3.30 68.28 24.04
C GLN A 215 -4.10 67.37 24.97
N LYS A 216 -5.24 67.82 25.50
CA LYS A 216 -6.13 67.01 26.33
C LYS A 216 -6.67 65.81 25.55
N VAL A 217 -7.10 66.02 24.31
CA VAL A 217 -7.60 64.94 23.43
C VAL A 217 -6.49 63.95 23.10
N TRP A 218 -5.30 64.44 22.74
CA TRP A 218 -4.14 63.59 22.43
C TRP A 218 -3.66 62.79 23.64
N LYS A 219 -3.50 63.43 24.81
CA LYS A 219 -3.14 62.76 26.07
C LYS A 219 -4.18 61.70 26.41
N GLY A 220 -5.47 62.01 26.27
CA GLY A 220 -6.55 61.05 26.48
C GLY A 220 -6.51 59.86 25.49
N PHE A 221 -6.27 60.12 24.21
CA PHE A 221 -6.12 59.08 23.19
C PHE A 221 -4.90 58.19 23.46
N SER A 222 -3.75 58.80 23.71
CA SER A 222 -2.50 58.10 24.02
C SER A 222 -2.63 57.25 25.27
N GLN A 223 -3.26 57.78 26.33
CA GLN A 223 -3.48 57.04 27.58
C GLN A 223 -4.45 55.88 27.37
N ARG A 224 -5.56 56.08 26.66
CA ARG A 224 -6.50 54.98 26.33
C ARG A 224 -5.83 53.90 25.50
N LYS A 225 -5.02 54.27 24.51
CA LYS A 225 -4.25 53.32 23.71
C LYS A 225 -3.30 52.51 24.60
N ARG A 226 -2.55 53.19 25.48
CA ARG A 226 -1.65 52.53 26.44
C ARG A 226 -2.39 51.60 27.41
N ILE A 227 -3.57 52.00 27.89
CA ILE A 227 -4.41 51.14 28.76
C ILE A 227 -4.90 49.91 28.00
N VAL A 228 -5.31 50.07 26.73
CA VAL A 228 -5.69 48.93 25.87
C VAL A 228 -4.51 48.00 25.65
N ASP A 229 -3.33 48.54 25.38
CA ASP A 229 -2.10 47.75 25.20
C ASP A 229 -1.72 47.01 26.50
N MET A 230 -1.71 47.69 27.65
CA MET A 230 -1.47 47.08 28.96
C MET A 230 -2.50 46.00 29.30
N ARG A 231 -3.80 46.26 29.03
CA ARG A 231 -4.85 45.26 29.21
C ARG A 231 -4.63 44.07 28.30
N ASN A 232 -4.26 44.27 27.04
CA ASN A 232 -3.97 43.18 26.12
C ASN A 232 -2.74 42.36 26.58
N GLU A 233 -1.69 43.03 27.08
CA GLU A 233 -0.53 42.37 27.67
C GLU A 233 -0.90 41.56 28.92
N GLU A 234 -1.77 42.08 29.78
CA GLU A 234 -2.25 41.39 30.97
C GLU A 234 -3.17 40.21 30.61
N MET A 235 -4.10 40.38 29.65
CA MET A 235 -4.94 39.29 29.14
C MET A 235 -4.11 38.19 28.47
N LEU A 236 -3.01 38.56 27.82
CA LEU A 236 -2.03 37.63 27.26
C LEU A 236 -1.29 36.88 28.37
N PHE A 237 -0.80 37.60 29.37
CA PHE A 237 -0.07 37.05 30.51
C PHE A 237 -0.94 36.09 31.34
N LEU A 238 -2.21 36.44 31.56
CA LEU A 238 -3.20 35.60 32.24
C LEU A 238 -3.72 34.43 31.38
N GLY A 239 -3.33 34.36 30.09
CA GLY A 239 -3.73 33.29 29.17
C GLY A 239 -5.18 33.37 28.69
N MET A 240 -5.86 34.49 28.89
CA MET A 240 -7.24 34.71 28.40
C MET A 240 -7.30 35.05 26.91
N VAL A 241 -6.19 35.50 26.32
CA VAL A 241 -6.04 35.75 24.89
C VAL A 241 -4.78 35.04 24.39
N PRO A 242 -4.81 34.32 23.26
CA PRO A 242 -3.63 33.64 22.74
C PRO A 242 -2.57 34.64 22.22
N PRO A 243 -1.27 34.29 22.27
CA PRO A 243 -0.21 35.12 21.73
C PRO A 243 -0.38 35.40 20.23
N PRO A 244 0.02 36.60 19.78
CA PRO A 244 -0.06 36.95 18.37
C PRO A 244 0.75 35.95 17.56
N LEU A 245 0.16 35.45 16.47
CA LEU A 245 0.82 34.50 15.58
C LEU A 245 2.14 35.09 15.06
N PRO A 246 3.24 34.31 15.01
CA PRO A 246 4.51 34.79 14.52
C PRO A 246 4.38 35.39 13.12
N LYS A 247 4.89 36.61 12.91
CA LYS A 247 4.84 37.33 11.62
C LYS A 247 5.54 36.58 10.46
N SER A 248 6.41 35.62 10.78
CA SER A 248 7.12 34.80 9.82
C SER A 248 6.77 33.33 10.01
N GLN A 249 6.34 32.69 8.92
CA GLN A 249 5.99 31.26 8.88
C GLN A 249 7.16 30.36 9.32
N LYS A 250 8.43 30.80 9.14
CA LYS A 250 9.64 30.07 9.57
C LYS A 250 9.82 29.95 11.09
N HIS A 251 9.21 30.86 11.85
CA HIS A 251 9.24 30.89 13.32
C HIS A 251 7.92 30.41 13.93
N SER A 252 6.92 30.09 13.12
CA SER A 252 5.71 29.42 13.57
C SER A 252 6.03 28.03 14.13
N VAL A 253 5.19 27.55 15.06
CA VAL A 253 5.27 26.18 15.60
C VAL A 253 5.26 25.16 14.46
N ILE A 254 4.45 25.39 13.42
CA ILE A 254 4.38 24.56 12.21
C ILE A 254 5.72 24.56 11.46
N GLY A 255 6.33 25.74 11.27
CA GLY A 255 7.62 25.87 10.61
C GLY A 255 8.77 25.22 11.39
N GLN A 256 8.71 25.24 12.72
CA GLN A 256 9.66 24.52 13.57
C GLN A 256 9.44 23.01 13.52
N SER A 257 8.19 22.52 13.51
CA SER A 257 7.87 21.10 13.34
C SER A 257 8.45 20.57 12.03
N LYS A 258 8.17 21.24 10.91
CA LYS A 258 8.70 20.86 9.59
C LYS A 258 10.23 20.76 9.57
N LYS A 259 10.94 21.71 10.19
CA LYS A 259 12.40 21.65 10.32
C LYS A 259 12.88 20.44 11.14
N ILE A 260 12.16 20.05 12.18
CA ILE A 260 12.48 18.87 12.99
C ILE A 260 12.22 17.60 12.17
N GLU A 261 11.11 17.54 11.45
CA GLU A 261 10.77 16.44 10.55
C GLU A 261 11.83 16.24 9.48
N ASP A 262 12.27 17.32 8.82
CA ASP A 262 13.33 17.26 7.80
C ASP A 262 14.67 16.79 8.38
N LYS A 263 15.04 17.26 9.58
CA LYS A 263 16.24 16.77 10.29
C LYS A 263 16.15 15.28 10.61
N ARG A 264 14.96 14.79 10.99
CA ARG A 264 14.73 13.37 11.25
C ARG A 264 14.86 12.54 9.97
N ARG A 265 14.35 13.02 8.84
CA ARG A 265 14.51 12.37 7.52
C ARG A 265 15.98 12.27 7.10
N LEU A 266 16.77 13.32 7.33
CA LEU A 266 18.23 13.27 7.10
C LEU A 266 18.91 12.24 8.01
N ALA A 267 18.54 12.17 9.28
CA ALA A 267 19.08 11.17 10.21
C ALA A 267 18.69 9.74 9.81
N GLN A 268 17.47 9.53 9.27
CA GLN A 268 17.04 8.22 8.74
C GLN A 268 17.95 7.74 7.62
N GLU A 269 18.28 8.60 6.65
CA GLU A 269 19.17 8.22 5.56
C GLU A 269 20.55 7.81 6.08
N GLN A 270 21.09 8.55 7.05
CA GLN A 270 22.37 8.21 7.66
C GLN A 270 22.31 6.88 8.44
N TYR A 271 21.32 6.71 9.31
CA TYR A 271 21.19 5.49 10.12
C TYR A 271 20.88 4.25 9.27
N GLU A 272 20.23 4.42 8.13
CA GLU A 272 20.04 3.37 7.15
C GLU A 272 21.38 2.95 6.53
N LYS A 273 22.25 3.89 6.14
CA LYS A 273 23.61 3.57 5.66
C LYS A 273 24.41 2.85 6.74
N ASP A 274 24.44 3.40 7.96
CA ASP A 274 25.14 2.81 9.10
C ASP A 274 24.64 1.38 9.40
N TYR A 275 23.32 1.14 9.23
CA TYR A 275 22.72 -0.18 9.39
C TYR A 275 23.18 -1.17 8.31
N GLN A 276 23.18 -0.74 7.04
CA GLN A 276 23.64 -1.59 5.92
C GLN A 276 25.12 -1.97 6.06
N GLU A 277 25.96 -1.01 6.45
CA GLU A 277 27.37 -1.26 6.74
C GLU A 277 27.53 -2.22 7.93
N ALA A 278 26.74 -2.03 8.99
CA ALA A 278 26.75 -2.92 10.15
C ALA A 278 26.31 -4.36 9.81
N LEU A 279 25.35 -4.55 8.90
CA LEU A 279 24.95 -5.89 8.44
C LEU A 279 26.12 -6.68 7.84
N ILE A 280 26.99 -6.02 7.10
CA ILE A 280 28.17 -6.62 6.46
C ILE A 280 29.25 -6.82 7.52
N SER A 281 29.65 -5.76 8.21
CA SER A 281 30.74 -5.78 9.20
C SER A 281 30.48 -6.75 10.35
N ILE A 282 29.23 -6.87 10.83
CA ILE A 282 28.88 -7.83 11.89
C ILE A 282 28.89 -9.26 11.35
N LYS A 283 28.40 -9.49 10.11
CA LYS A 283 28.44 -10.82 9.48
C LYS A 283 29.88 -11.30 9.34
N GLU A 284 30.78 -10.46 8.81
CA GLU A 284 32.20 -10.80 8.65
C GLU A 284 32.86 -11.15 9.99
N ARG A 285 32.67 -10.31 11.01
CA ARG A 285 33.19 -10.57 12.37
C ARG A 285 32.64 -11.85 12.99
N LEU A 286 31.36 -12.17 12.79
CA LEU A 286 30.76 -13.42 13.29
C LEU A 286 31.32 -14.65 12.58
N ILE A 287 31.57 -14.58 11.26
CA ILE A 287 32.19 -15.68 10.52
C ILE A 287 33.61 -15.94 11.04
N GLU A 288 34.38 -14.90 11.33
CA GLU A 288 35.74 -15.04 11.84
C GLU A 288 35.78 -15.55 13.29
N ALA A 289 34.89 -15.05 14.15
CA ALA A 289 34.90 -15.38 15.57
C ALA A 289 34.16 -16.68 15.93
N GLU A 290 32.94 -16.87 15.42
CA GLU A 290 32.07 -18.01 15.77
C GLU A 290 32.06 -19.09 14.68
N GLY A 291 32.49 -18.78 13.45
CA GLY A 291 32.42 -19.69 12.31
C GLY A 291 33.25 -20.98 12.43
N PRO A 292 34.53 -20.93 12.87
CA PRO A 292 35.32 -22.14 13.09
C PRO A 292 34.68 -23.08 14.12
N ASP A 293 34.21 -22.53 15.25
CA ASP A 293 33.57 -23.28 16.32
C ASP A 293 32.26 -23.91 15.86
N MET A 294 31.41 -23.14 15.15
CA MET A 294 30.17 -23.66 14.56
C MET A 294 30.45 -24.81 13.59
N LYS A 295 31.50 -24.69 12.77
CA LYS A 295 31.90 -25.72 11.81
C LYS A 295 32.34 -26.99 12.53
N GLU A 296 33.21 -26.88 13.53
CA GLU A 296 33.72 -28.02 14.30
C GLU A 296 32.58 -28.73 15.05
N GLN A 297 31.72 -27.99 15.74
CA GLN A 297 30.55 -28.53 16.43
C GLN A 297 29.63 -29.30 15.49
N MET A 298 29.33 -28.76 14.30
CA MET A 298 28.51 -29.47 13.31
C MET A 298 29.21 -30.72 12.77
N GLN A 299 30.51 -30.66 12.48
CA GLN A 299 31.27 -31.82 12.03
C GLN A 299 31.26 -32.94 13.07
N ASP A 300 31.48 -32.60 14.34
CA ASP A 300 31.47 -33.56 15.45
C ASP A 300 30.10 -34.19 15.66
N GLN A 301 29.03 -33.40 15.61
CA GLN A 301 27.66 -33.92 15.69
C GLN A 301 27.36 -34.91 14.55
N ILE A 302 27.81 -34.61 13.33
CA ILE A 302 27.62 -35.50 12.17
C ILE A 302 28.50 -36.76 12.28
N ARG A 303 29.75 -36.63 12.75
CA ARG A 303 30.66 -37.78 12.99
C ARG A 303 30.10 -38.70 14.05
N GLN A 304 29.59 -38.13 15.14
CA GLN A 304 28.92 -38.88 16.20
C GLN A 304 27.73 -39.65 15.65
N TRP A 305 26.92 -39.03 14.77
CA TRP A 305 25.84 -39.71 14.08
C TRP A 305 26.33 -40.86 13.17
N PHE A 306 27.44 -40.69 12.43
CA PHE A 306 28.02 -41.79 11.64
C PHE A 306 28.39 -42.99 12.49
N ILE A 307 28.97 -42.75 13.68
CA ILE A 307 29.40 -43.79 14.61
C ILE A 307 28.18 -44.51 15.19
N GLU A 308 27.19 -43.79 15.70
CA GLU A 308 26.01 -44.40 16.31
C GLU A 308 25.21 -45.26 15.33
N VAL A 309 25.01 -44.79 14.10
CA VAL A 309 24.32 -45.59 13.09
C VAL A 309 25.15 -46.81 12.67
N ARG A 310 26.48 -46.67 12.58
CA ARG A 310 27.37 -47.80 12.31
C ARG A 310 27.31 -48.84 13.43
N ASP A 311 27.34 -48.42 14.68
CA ASP A 311 27.34 -49.31 15.83
C ASP A 311 25.99 -50.03 15.97
N ALA A 312 24.89 -49.36 15.61
CA ALA A 312 23.55 -49.96 15.59
C ALA A 312 23.29 -50.90 14.40
N THR A 313 23.84 -50.61 13.21
CA THR A 313 23.48 -51.32 11.96
C THR A 313 24.61 -52.13 11.32
N GLY A 314 25.85 -51.99 11.82
CA GLY A 314 27.07 -52.62 11.29
C GLY A 314 27.57 -52.02 9.97
N LYS A 315 26.94 -50.97 9.44
CA LYS A 315 27.33 -50.26 8.21
C LYS A 315 27.19 -48.76 8.38
N PHE A 316 28.04 -48.00 7.70
CA PHE A 316 27.91 -46.54 7.68
C PHE A 316 26.59 -46.12 7.00
N PRO A 317 25.91 -45.09 7.54
CA PRO A 317 24.66 -44.57 6.97
C PRO A 317 24.84 -44.03 5.55
N ASP A 318 23.72 -43.83 4.85
CA ASP A 318 23.69 -43.02 3.63
C ASP A 318 23.35 -41.57 3.99
N TYR A 319 24.17 -40.64 3.51
CA TYR A 319 24.04 -39.22 3.82
C TYR A 319 22.87 -38.62 3.04
N PRO A 320 21.94 -37.87 3.66
CA PRO A 320 20.82 -37.26 2.95
C PRO A 320 21.28 -36.28 1.88
N ASP A 321 20.74 -36.39 0.66
CA ASP A 321 21.03 -35.45 -0.44
C ASP A 321 20.61 -34.01 -0.09
N GLU A 322 21.21 -33.02 -0.77
CA GLU A 322 20.86 -31.59 -0.60
C GLU A 322 19.35 -31.34 -0.79
N ASP A 323 18.74 -32.03 -1.76
CA ASP A 323 17.28 -32.00 -2.04
C ASP A 323 16.40 -32.57 -0.91
N ALA A 324 16.99 -33.27 0.07
CA ALA A 324 16.32 -33.86 1.23
C ALA A 324 16.58 -33.07 2.52
N GLY A 325 17.31 -31.95 2.47
CA GLY A 325 17.62 -31.10 3.62
C GLY A 325 18.95 -31.41 4.31
N GLY A 326 19.82 -32.24 3.72
CA GLY A 326 21.19 -32.47 4.21
C GLY A 326 21.25 -32.93 5.68
N SER A 327 22.19 -32.39 6.46
CA SER A 327 22.31 -32.67 7.90
C SER A 327 21.16 -32.12 8.74
N ALA A 328 20.42 -31.11 8.29
CA ALA A 328 19.28 -30.59 9.03
C ALA A 328 18.16 -31.63 9.20
N ALA A 329 18.02 -32.55 8.23
CA ALA A 329 17.08 -33.68 8.34
C ALA A 329 17.53 -34.73 9.36
N ILE A 330 18.84 -34.87 9.59
CA ILE A 330 19.43 -35.80 10.56
C ILE A 330 19.13 -35.34 11.99
N PHE A 331 19.31 -34.04 12.25
CA PHE A 331 19.14 -33.48 13.60
C PHE A 331 17.68 -33.25 13.98
N LYS A 332 16.80 -32.97 13.02
CA LYS A 332 15.35 -32.88 13.25
C LYS A 332 14.72 -34.19 13.74
N GLN A 333 15.35 -35.33 13.45
CA GLN A 333 14.91 -36.65 13.88
C GLN A 333 15.44 -37.05 15.27
N ARG A 334 16.41 -36.29 15.81
CA ARG A 334 17.05 -36.50 17.12
C ARG A 334 16.41 -35.67 18.24
N GLU A 335 15.63 -34.64 17.92
CA GLU A 335 14.92 -33.77 18.87
C GLU A 335 13.60 -34.37 19.43
N GLU A 336 13.22 -35.59 19.06
CA GLU A 336 12.17 -36.32 19.79
C GLU A 336 12.78 -36.97 21.05
N PRO A 337 12.30 -36.63 22.28
CA PRO A 337 13.02 -36.96 23.50
C PRO A 337 12.86 -38.43 23.91
N ASP A 338 13.96 -39.00 24.42
CA ASP A 338 14.02 -40.26 25.15
C ASP A 338 13.33 -40.11 26.53
N PRO A 339 12.34 -40.95 26.87
CA PRO A 339 11.69 -40.94 28.16
C PRO A 339 12.46 -41.83 29.15
N ASN A 340 13.20 -41.22 30.07
CA ASN A 340 13.30 -41.56 31.51
C ASN A 340 14.68 -41.19 32.10
N GLU A 341 14.74 -40.07 32.82
CA GLU A 341 15.20 -40.08 34.21
C GLU A 341 13.96 -39.86 35.11
N ASP A 342 13.45 -40.97 35.66
CA ASP A 342 12.66 -41.07 36.90
C ASP A 342 13.52 -40.58 38.09
N ASN A 343 13.09 -40.19 39.29
CA ASN A 343 11.84 -40.02 40.07
C ASN A 343 12.27 -39.20 41.33
N ASP A 344 11.43 -38.46 42.05
CA ASP A 344 10.32 -38.93 42.91
C ASP A 344 9.45 -37.72 43.32
N GLY A 345 8.13 -37.79 43.44
CA GLY A 345 7.24 -38.93 43.30
C GLY A 345 5.76 -38.53 43.28
N GLY A 346 4.86 -39.45 42.85
CA GLY A 346 3.42 -39.16 42.91
C GLY A 346 2.34 -40.05 42.27
N LYS A 347 2.58 -41.35 41.98
CA LYS A 347 1.58 -42.46 41.86
C LYS A 347 0.38 -42.44 40.87
N LYS A 348 0.42 -43.48 40.00
CA LYS A 348 -0.63 -44.47 39.58
C LYS A 348 -1.79 -43.97 38.69
N LYS A 349 -2.30 -44.70 37.67
CA LYS A 349 -2.34 -46.16 37.39
C LYS A 349 -2.62 -46.43 35.89
N LYS A 350 -2.13 -47.60 35.46
CA LYS A 350 -1.95 -48.18 34.11
C LYS A 350 -3.21 -48.81 33.46
N GLY A 351 -3.21 -48.85 32.13
CA GLY A 351 -3.57 -50.04 31.33
C GLY A 351 -4.62 -49.83 30.22
N LYS A 352 -4.60 -50.47 29.04
CA LYS A 352 -3.70 -51.49 28.45
C LYS A 352 -4.13 -51.79 26.99
N LYS A 353 -3.21 -51.60 26.03
CA LYS A 353 -2.75 -52.53 24.96
C LYS A 353 -3.75 -53.23 24.00
N GLY A 354 -3.43 -53.14 22.70
CA GLY A 354 -3.47 -54.24 21.71
C GLY A 354 -3.94 -53.80 20.32
N LYS A 355 -3.55 -54.40 19.18
CA LYS A 355 -2.51 -55.35 18.78
C LYS A 355 -2.56 -55.41 17.24
N LYS A 356 -1.39 -55.60 16.62
CA LYS A 356 -1.06 -55.90 15.21
C LYS A 356 -1.98 -56.89 14.47
N GLY A 357 -2.09 -56.72 13.14
CA GLY A 357 -2.34 -57.78 12.13
C GLY A 357 -3.02 -57.23 10.87
N LYS A 358 -2.33 -56.84 9.79
CA LYS A 358 -1.85 -57.67 8.65
C LYS A 358 -2.97 -58.46 7.95
N GLU A 359 -3.51 -57.98 6.82
CA GLU A 359 -3.61 -58.78 5.59
C GLU A 359 -4.08 -58.03 4.33
N LYS A 360 -3.68 -58.60 3.19
CA LYS A 360 -3.91 -58.20 1.80
C LYS A 360 -5.39 -58.34 1.41
N GLY A 361 -5.88 -57.48 0.50
CA GLY A 361 -7.18 -57.74 -0.14
C GLY A 361 -7.62 -56.76 -1.21
N LYS A 362 -7.31 -57.09 -2.46
CA LYS A 362 -8.02 -56.79 -3.73
C LYS A 362 -9.06 -55.64 -3.77
N LYS A 363 -8.75 -54.71 -4.67
CA LYS A 363 -9.67 -53.89 -5.50
C LYS A 363 -10.95 -54.65 -5.88
N GLY A 364 -12.09 -54.10 -5.49
CA GLY A 364 -13.42 -54.40 -6.03
C GLY A 364 -14.12 -53.09 -6.39
N LYS A 365 -14.28 -52.85 -7.69
CA LYS A 365 -15.05 -51.73 -8.25
C LYS A 365 -16.54 -52.04 -8.06
N LYS A 366 -17.29 -51.25 -7.29
CA LYS A 366 -18.76 -51.26 -7.35
C LYS A 366 -19.31 -49.87 -7.01
N GLY A 367 -20.01 -49.29 -7.98
CA GLY A 367 -20.64 -47.98 -7.84
C GLY A 367 -21.72 -47.96 -6.76
N LYS A 368 -21.87 -46.78 -6.15
CA LYS A 368 -23.01 -46.38 -5.33
C LYS A 368 -23.22 -44.91 -5.64
N LYS A 369 -24.02 -44.59 -6.66
CA LYS A 369 -25.48 -44.42 -6.59
C LYS A 369 -25.81 -43.31 -5.60
N GLY A 370 -26.28 -42.20 -6.17
CA GLY A 370 -26.49 -40.93 -5.49
C GLY A 370 -27.24 -41.08 -4.17
N LYS A 371 -26.72 -40.37 -3.17
CA LYS A 371 -27.52 -39.96 -2.03
C LYS A 371 -27.61 -38.44 -2.14
N LYS A 372 -28.77 -38.00 -2.63
CA LYS A 372 -29.25 -36.62 -2.60
C LYS A 372 -29.12 -36.17 -1.14
N GLY A 373 -28.01 -35.51 -0.83
CA GLY A 373 -27.83 -34.78 0.42
C GLY A 373 -28.62 -33.50 0.27
N LYS A 374 -29.66 -33.40 1.10
CA LYS A 374 -30.41 -32.18 1.44
C LYS A 374 -29.50 -30.96 1.32
N GLY A 375 -29.90 -29.98 0.52
CA GLY A 375 -29.19 -28.71 0.43
C GLY A 375 -28.97 -28.15 1.82
N GLU A 376 -27.71 -27.86 2.15
CA GLU A 376 -27.44 -26.72 3.01
C GLU A 376 -28.02 -25.54 2.25
N GLU A 377 -29.14 -25.00 2.74
CA GLU A 377 -29.50 -23.63 2.44
C GLU A 377 -28.26 -22.80 2.77
N GLU A 378 -27.65 -22.19 1.74
CA GLU A 378 -26.70 -21.11 1.97
C GLU A 378 -27.37 -20.16 2.95
N GLU A 379 -26.82 -19.98 4.15
CA GLU A 379 -27.38 -19.04 5.11
C GLU A 379 -27.37 -17.65 4.44
N GLU A 380 -28.53 -17.23 3.93
CA GLU A 380 -28.70 -15.95 3.24
C GLU A 380 -28.29 -14.81 4.20
N GLY A 381 -27.17 -14.16 3.91
CA GLY A 381 -26.66 -13.01 4.66
C GLY A 381 -25.26 -12.59 4.21
N PHE A 382 -24.86 -11.37 4.58
CA PHE A 382 -23.54 -10.84 4.32
C PHE A 382 -22.49 -11.50 5.22
N GLN A 383 -21.42 -11.98 4.61
CA GLN A 383 -20.21 -12.42 5.31
C GLN A 383 -19.00 -11.77 4.66
N LEU A 384 -18.11 -11.23 5.50
CA LEU A 384 -16.91 -10.56 5.05
C LEU A 384 -16.00 -11.53 4.28
N ALA A 385 -15.52 -11.12 3.09
CA ALA A 385 -14.64 -11.97 2.31
C ALA A 385 -13.29 -12.17 3.03
N PRO A 386 -12.62 -13.33 2.80
CA PRO A 386 -11.29 -13.56 3.35
C PRO A 386 -10.30 -12.52 2.83
N SER A 387 -9.56 -11.90 3.76
CA SER A 387 -8.58 -10.86 3.44
C SER A 387 -7.23 -11.44 3.01
N ASN A 388 -6.63 -10.84 1.99
CA ASN A 388 -5.26 -11.12 1.56
C ASN A 388 -4.20 -10.42 2.42
N PHE A 389 -4.60 -9.40 3.21
CA PHE A 389 -3.68 -8.53 3.96
C PHE A 389 -3.68 -8.79 5.47
N ILE A 390 -4.73 -9.43 6.01
CA ILE A 390 -4.77 -9.83 7.42
C ILE A 390 -3.59 -10.71 7.85
N PRO A 391 -3.08 -11.66 7.04
CA PRO A 391 -1.85 -12.38 7.37
C PRO A 391 -0.64 -11.47 7.57
N THR A 392 -0.45 -10.48 6.69
CA THR A 392 0.63 -9.47 6.76
C THR A 392 0.52 -8.61 8.03
N ILE A 393 -0.68 -8.13 8.34
CA ILE A 393 -0.93 -7.36 9.58
C ILE A 393 -0.63 -8.23 10.81
N SER A 394 -1.09 -9.49 10.81
CA SER A 394 -0.90 -10.40 11.95
C SER A 394 0.57 -10.75 12.18
N GLU A 395 1.32 -11.05 11.11
CA GLU A 395 2.75 -11.31 11.16
C GLU A 395 3.49 -10.10 11.76
N GLY A 396 3.16 -8.90 11.28
CA GLY A 396 3.78 -7.67 11.79
C GLY A 396 3.42 -7.36 13.24
N SER A 397 2.18 -7.60 13.68
CA SER A 397 1.79 -7.45 15.08
C SER A 397 2.49 -8.48 15.96
N SER A 398 2.57 -9.75 15.55
CA SER A 398 3.35 -10.78 16.27
C SER A 398 4.82 -10.39 16.40
N ASN A 399 5.46 -9.96 15.32
CA ASN A 399 6.86 -9.51 15.37
C ASN A 399 7.06 -8.33 16.33
N TYR A 400 6.11 -7.39 16.36
CA TYR A 400 6.16 -6.28 17.29
C TYR A 400 6.04 -6.73 18.76
N VAL A 401 5.12 -7.66 19.07
CA VAL A 401 4.98 -8.25 20.41
C VAL A 401 6.28 -8.95 20.83
N ASP A 402 6.79 -9.82 19.96
CA ASP A 402 7.94 -10.69 20.25
C ASP A 402 9.25 -9.90 20.38
N VAL A 403 9.44 -8.86 19.57
CA VAL A 403 10.72 -8.16 19.45
C VAL A 403 10.73 -6.83 20.19
N TRP A 404 9.64 -6.04 20.12
CA TRP A 404 9.67 -4.61 20.46
C TRP A 404 8.84 -4.23 21.68
N MET A 405 7.75 -4.93 21.99
CA MET A 405 6.83 -4.53 23.07
C MET A 405 7.50 -4.48 24.46
N GLY A 406 8.35 -5.46 24.77
CA GLY A 406 9.05 -5.57 26.07
C GLY A 406 10.51 -5.11 26.06
N ARG A 407 11.01 -4.57 24.93
CA ARG A 407 12.44 -4.29 24.77
C ARG A 407 12.82 -2.93 25.35
N SER A 408 13.81 -2.92 26.26
CA SER A 408 14.35 -1.69 26.82
C SER A 408 15.30 -0.99 25.83
N GLU A 409 15.08 0.30 25.60
CA GLU A 409 15.94 1.15 24.77
C GLU A 409 16.68 2.22 25.58
N ALA A 410 16.86 1.99 26.90
CA ALA A 410 17.48 2.96 27.80
C ALA A 410 18.89 3.41 27.37
N HIS A 411 19.59 2.61 26.56
CA HIS A 411 20.94 2.94 26.05
C HIS A 411 20.94 3.37 24.57
N ASN A 412 19.79 3.38 23.88
CA ASN A 412 19.66 3.73 22.46
C ASN A 412 18.83 5.01 22.25
N PHE A 413 19.22 6.11 22.93
CA PHE A 413 18.53 7.40 22.84
C PHE A 413 18.51 7.98 21.42
N GLN A 414 19.57 7.73 20.64
CA GLN A 414 19.69 8.20 19.26
C GLN A 414 18.86 7.37 18.26
N GLN A 415 18.29 6.23 18.70
CA GLN A 415 17.51 5.33 17.86
C GLN A 415 18.31 4.83 16.63
N ARG A 416 19.56 4.45 16.87
CA ARG A 416 20.42 3.73 15.89
C ARG A 416 20.01 2.26 15.82
N HIS A 417 20.61 1.51 14.91
CA HIS A 417 20.35 0.07 14.81
C HIS A 417 20.73 -0.70 16.07
N ASP A 418 20.00 -1.78 16.34
CA ASP A 418 20.29 -2.75 17.38
C ASP A 418 21.20 -3.84 16.80
N SER A 419 22.44 -3.89 17.30
CA SER A 419 23.46 -4.83 16.84
C SER A 419 23.22 -6.27 17.31
N GLU A 420 22.53 -6.49 18.43
CA GLU A 420 22.20 -7.84 18.90
C GLU A 420 21.14 -8.50 18.02
N LEU A 421 20.17 -7.71 17.53
CA LEU A 421 19.24 -8.19 16.50
C LEU A 421 19.95 -8.56 15.19
N ILE A 422 20.94 -7.77 14.79
CA ILE A 422 21.75 -8.08 13.60
C ILE A 422 22.50 -9.39 13.83
N LYS A 423 23.18 -9.54 14.97
CA LYS A 423 23.93 -10.75 15.29
C LYS A 423 23.03 -11.98 15.31
N ALA A 424 21.89 -11.93 16.01
CA ALA A 424 20.95 -13.04 16.07
C ALA A 424 20.46 -13.48 14.68
N ARG A 425 20.09 -12.53 13.82
CA ARG A 425 19.66 -12.83 12.45
C ARG A 425 20.80 -13.36 11.58
N LYS A 426 21.99 -12.77 11.68
CA LYS A 426 23.17 -13.18 10.91
C LYS A 426 23.75 -14.53 11.36
N ARG A 427 23.64 -14.89 12.64
CA ARG A 427 24.02 -16.24 13.12
C ARG A 427 23.26 -17.33 12.40
N VAL A 428 21.93 -17.19 12.25
CA VAL A 428 21.10 -18.18 11.52
C VAL A 428 21.51 -18.28 10.05
N GLU A 429 21.81 -17.14 9.42
CA GLU A 429 22.28 -17.09 8.02
C GLU A 429 23.66 -17.77 7.86
N ILE A 430 24.60 -17.46 8.76
CA ILE A 430 25.95 -18.05 8.79
C ILE A 430 25.88 -19.54 9.08
N GLU A 431 25.07 -19.96 10.05
CA GLU A 431 24.86 -21.37 10.41
C GLU A 431 24.38 -22.17 9.19
N ALA A 432 23.42 -21.63 8.43
CA ALA A 432 22.94 -22.26 7.21
C ALA A 432 24.02 -22.33 6.12
N GLU A 433 24.81 -21.26 5.92
CA GLU A 433 25.92 -21.24 4.97
C GLU A 433 27.05 -22.23 5.34
N ILE A 434 27.42 -22.29 6.61
CA ILE A 434 28.43 -23.22 7.13
C ILE A 434 27.93 -24.66 7.01
N ARG A 435 26.66 -24.92 7.35
CA ARG A 435 26.05 -26.25 7.26
C ARG A 435 26.19 -26.84 5.86
N ILE A 436 25.94 -26.05 4.80
CA ILE A 436 26.12 -26.53 3.42
C ILE A 436 27.56 -26.99 3.17
N ARG A 437 28.55 -26.20 3.61
CA ARG A 437 29.98 -26.53 3.43
C ARG A 437 30.38 -27.74 4.27
N VAL A 438 29.87 -27.85 5.48
CA VAL A 438 30.09 -29.00 6.37
C VAL A 438 29.50 -30.26 5.77
N ASP A 439 28.27 -30.22 5.27
CA ASP A 439 27.61 -31.38 4.64
C ASP A 439 28.41 -31.92 3.46
N GLU A 440 28.99 -31.06 2.62
CA GLU A 440 29.85 -31.46 1.50
C GLU A 440 31.12 -32.16 2.00
N LEU A 441 31.82 -31.58 2.99
CA LEU A 441 32.99 -32.20 3.60
C LEU A 441 32.67 -33.55 4.26
N MET A 442 31.54 -33.64 4.97
CA MET A 442 31.12 -34.85 5.65
C MET A 442 30.72 -35.96 4.68
N ARG A 443 30.17 -35.63 3.50
CA ARG A 443 29.95 -36.61 2.41
C ARG A 443 31.28 -37.18 1.90
N GLU A 444 32.30 -36.34 1.74
CA GLU A 444 33.64 -36.80 1.32
C GLU A 444 34.29 -37.68 2.40
N GLU A 445 34.22 -37.30 3.67
CA GLU A 445 34.70 -38.11 4.80
C GLU A 445 34.00 -39.47 4.84
N LEU A 446 32.67 -39.50 4.72
CA LEU A 446 31.90 -40.73 4.72
C LEU A 446 32.28 -41.66 3.54
N LYS A 447 32.53 -41.08 2.36
CA LYS A 447 33.00 -41.83 1.19
C LYS A 447 34.39 -42.43 1.43
N ASN A 448 35.30 -41.67 2.04
CA ASN A 448 36.63 -42.14 2.40
C ASN A 448 36.59 -43.24 3.47
N LEU A 449 35.72 -43.10 4.48
CA LEU A 449 35.49 -44.11 5.52
C LEU A 449 34.91 -45.41 4.94
N LYS A 450 33.95 -45.32 4.01
CA LYS A 450 33.42 -46.50 3.29
C LYS A 450 34.53 -47.19 2.46
N LEU A 451 35.35 -46.43 1.73
CA LEU A 451 36.49 -46.94 0.95
C LEU A 451 37.58 -47.60 1.83
N ALA A 452 37.85 -47.07 3.02
CA ALA A 452 38.83 -47.63 3.94
C ALA A 452 38.38 -49.00 4.48
N ILE A 453 37.11 -49.16 4.84
CA ILE A 453 36.56 -50.45 5.30
C ILE A 453 36.55 -51.49 4.17
N GLU A 454 36.28 -51.09 2.92
CA GLU A 454 36.33 -52.01 1.77
C GLU A 454 37.75 -52.52 1.49
N LYS A 455 38.79 -51.72 1.77
CA LYS A 455 40.19 -52.15 1.67
C LYS A 455 40.58 -53.14 2.78
N ASP A 456 40.03 -53.01 3.98
CA ASP A 456 40.28 -53.95 5.09
C ASP A 456 39.50 -55.28 4.95
N LYS A 457 38.39 -55.29 4.21
CA LYS A 457 37.59 -56.50 3.94
C LYS A 457 38.16 -57.42 2.83
N GLY A 458 39.37 -57.20 2.33
CA GLY A 458 39.93 -58.03 1.25
C GLY A 458 41.44 -58.06 1.14
N LYS A 459 42.10 -59.00 1.85
CA LYS A 459 43.36 -59.60 1.38
C LYS A 459 43.06 -60.63 0.28
N GLY A 460 43.33 -60.30 -0.98
CA GLY A 460 43.24 -61.26 -2.08
C GLY A 460 43.63 -60.74 -3.47
N LYS A 461 44.85 -61.12 -3.92
CA LYS A 461 45.39 -61.20 -5.31
C LYS A 461 45.93 -59.95 -6.04
N LYS A 462 47.28 -59.91 -6.06
CA LYS A 462 48.24 -59.73 -7.17
C LYS A 462 47.74 -59.21 -8.54
N GLY A 463 48.45 -58.17 -9.03
CA GLY A 463 49.09 -58.20 -10.36
C GLY A 463 48.73 -57.08 -11.34
N GLY A 464 49.76 -56.45 -11.93
CA GLY A 464 49.68 -55.96 -13.31
C GLY A 464 49.86 -54.45 -13.54
N LYS A 465 51.07 -54.09 -13.96
CA LYS A 465 51.56 -52.78 -14.42
C LYS A 465 50.90 -52.32 -15.74
N LYS A 466 50.89 -50.99 -15.96
CA LYS A 466 51.22 -50.26 -17.22
C LYS A 466 50.11 -49.38 -17.85
N GLY A 467 50.20 -48.07 -17.61
CA GLY A 467 50.52 -47.06 -18.64
C GLY A 467 49.43 -46.51 -19.58
N LYS A 468 49.34 -45.16 -19.62
CA LYS A 468 48.83 -44.30 -20.72
C LYS A 468 47.29 -44.32 -20.88
N LYS A 469 46.57 -43.25 -21.21
CA LYS A 469 46.91 -41.98 -21.89
C LYS A 469 45.78 -40.97 -21.59
N GLY A 470 46.10 -39.68 -21.52
CA GLY A 470 45.16 -38.63 -21.15
C GLY A 470 43.90 -38.54 -22.02
N LYS A 471 42.82 -38.02 -21.42
CA LYS A 471 41.73 -37.35 -22.14
C LYS A 471 41.26 -36.13 -21.35
N LYS A 472 41.96 -35.03 -21.66
CA LYS A 472 41.49 -33.64 -21.80
C LYS A 472 40.09 -33.37 -21.24
N GLY A 473 40.06 -32.48 -20.24
CA GLY A 473 38.85 -32.03 -19.58
C GLY A 473 37.77 -31.57 -20.56
N LYS A 474 36.54 -31.98 -20.28
CA LYS A 474 35.36 -31.30 -20.77
C LYS A 474 34.81 -30.51 -19.59
N LYS A 475 35.33 -29.29 -19.45
CA LYS A 475 34.70 -28.20 -18.71
C LYS A 475 33.22 -28.25 -19.11
N GLY A 476 32.36 -28.63 -18.19
CA GLY A 476 30.92 -28.52 -18.36
C GLY A 476 30.66 -27.03 -18.58
N LYS A 477 30.61 -26.62 -19.85
CA LYS A 477 30.17 -25.29 -20.25
C LYS A 477 28.75 -25.23 -19.71
N GLY A 478 28.59 -24.60 -18.54
CA GLY A 478 27.31 -24.21 -18.02
C GLY A 478 26.55 -23.65 -19.19
N LYS A 479 25.42 -24.27 -19.51
CA LYS A 479 24.55 -23.84 -20.58
C LYS A 479 24.09 -22.46 -20.15
N LYS A 480 24.84 -21.42 -20.56
CA LYS A 480 24.48 -20.01 -20.44
C LYS A 480 23.08 -20.01 -21.02
N LYS A 481 22.07 -19.88 -20.16
CA LYS A 481 20.68 -19.67 -20.59
C LYS A 481 20.82 -18.61 -21.66
N LYS A 482 20.49 -18.98 -22.91
CA LYS A 482 20.49 -18.04 -24.01
C LYS A 482 19.43 -17.04 -23.58
N GLY A 483 19.89 -15.93 -22.99
CA GLY A 483 19.04 -14.79 -22.72
C GLY A 483 18.34 -14.52 -24.03
N GLU A 484 17.02 -14.42 -23.96
CA GLU A 484 16.22 -14.17 -25.13
C GLU A 484 16.80 -12.97 -25.86
N LYS A 485 16.86 -13.10 -27.19
CA LYS A 485 17.38 -12.08 -28.09
C LYS A 485 16.57 -10.83 -27.82
N ASP A 486 17.17 -9.91 -27.08
CA ASP A 486 16.67 -8.55 -27.00
C ASP A 486 16.50 -8.07 -28.45
N LEU A 487 15.37 -7.45 -28.76
CA LEU A 487 15.09 -6.90 -30.08
C LEU A 487 15.67 -5.49 -30.22
N THR A 488 16.13 -4.90 -29.11
CA THR A 488 16.84 -3.62 -29.04
C THR A 488 18.25 -3.71 -28.43
N PRO A 489 19.05 -4.79 -28.63
CA PRO A 489 20.33 -4.97 -27.94
C PRO A 489 21.36 -3.92 -28.36
N ASP A 490 21.19 -3.36 -29.56
CA ASP A 490 22.07 -2.36 -30.16
C ASP A 490 21.61 -0.92 -29.84
N ARG A 491 20.55 -0.75 -29.03
CA ARG A 491 20.00 0.57 -28.68
C ARG A 491 20.11 0.81 -27.18
N THR A 492 20.54 2.02 -26.82
CA THR A 492 20.55 2.47 -25.42
C THR A 492 19.13 2.77 -24.96
N ILE A 493 18.89 2.63 -23.65
CA ILE A 493 17.61 3.01 -23.01
C ILE A 493 17.29 4.48 -23.32
N GLU A 494 18.32 5.33 -23.36
CA GLU A 494 18.22 6.75 -23.70
C GLU A 494 17.69 6.96 -25.12
N SER A 495 18.19 6.21 -26.12
CA SER A 495 17.69 6.28 -27.51
C SER A 495 16.24 5.83 -27.63
N LEU A 496 15.83 4.80 -26.88
CA LEU A 496 14.43 4.35 -26.85
C LEU A 496 13.53 5.38 -26.15
N TYR A 497 14.02 6.00 -25.08
CA TYR A 497 13.29 7.03 -24.35
C TYR A 497 13.12 8.31 -25.17
N GLU A 498 14.15 8.69 -25.95
CA GLU A 498 14.08 9.79 -26.92
C GLU A 498 13.02 9.53 -27.99
N GLU A 499 13.00 8.36 -28.62
CA GLU A 499 11.97 8.02 -29.62
C GLU A 499 10.55 8.05 -29.02
N LEU A 500 10.36 7.47 -27.84
CA LEU A 500 9.05 7.48 -27.18
C LEU A 500 8.58 8.89 -26.80
N ALA A 501 9.51 9.78 -26.45
CA ALA A 501 9.19 11.19 -26.21
C ALA A 501 8.86 11.93 -27.52
N GLY A 502 9.60 11.65 -28.60
CA GLY A 502 9.37 12.24 -29.93
C GLY A 502 8.03 11.83 -30.53
N GLU A 503 7.59 10.58 -30.31
CA GLU A 503 6.27 10.06 -30.72
C GLU A 503 5.14 10.51 -29.77
N GLY A 504 5.43 11.33 -28.75
CA GLY A 504 4.43 11.82 -27.79
C GLY A 504 3.87 10.75 -26.84
N VAL A 505 4.47 9.54 -26.80
CA VAL A 505 4.08 8.46 -25.89
C VAL A 505 4.55 8.75 -24.47
N VAL A 506 5.75 9.29 -24.32
CA VAL A 506 6.28 9.79 -23.04
C VAL A 506 6.17 11.31 -23.03
N MET A 507 5.26 11.82 -22.21
CA MET A 507 4.99 13.24 -22.09
C MET A 507 5.24 13.75 -20.68
N LYS A 508 5.53 15.05 -20.56
CA LYS A 508 5.64 15.70 -19.26
C LYS A 508 4.26 15.78 -18.62
N CYS A 509 4.08 15.07 -17.50
CA CYS A 509 2.84 15.12 -16.75
C CYS A 509 2.77 16.44 -15.95
N PRO A 510 1.69 17.25 -16.08
CA PRO A 510 1.49 18.40 -15.22
C PRO A 510 1.34 17.95 -13.76
N LYS A 511 1.92 18.74 -12.84
CA LYS A 511 1.91 18.43 -11.40
C LYS A 511 0.74 19.14 -10.74
N TYR A 512 -0.19 18.36 -10.21
CA TYR A 512 -1.31 18.84 -9.40
C TYR A 512 -1.29 18.14 -8.05
N HIS A 513 -1.62 18.85 -6.99
CA HIS A 513 -1.72 18.28 -5.65
C HIS A 513 -3.19 18.14 -5.24
N LEU A 514 -3.53 17.07 -4.50
CA LEU A 514 -4.87 16.93 -3.92
C LEU A 514 -5.19 18.06 -2.92
N SER A 515 -4.18 18.74 -2.38
CA SER A 515 -4.35 19.93 -1.54
C SER A 515 -4.78 21.17 -2.32
N ASP A 516 -4.58 21.19 -3.64
CA ASP A 516 -5.01 22.29 -4.51
C ASP A 516 -6.53 22.24 -4.73
N TYR A 517 -7.14 21.07 -4.51
CA TYR A 517 -8.57 20.86 -4.59
C TYR A 517 -9.24 21.26 -3.27
N ILE A 518 -9.85 22.46 -3.26
CA ILE A 518 -10.55 23.00 -2.09
C ILE A 518 -11.97 22.47 -2.07
N GLY A 519 -12.34 21.81 -0.96
CA GLY A 519 -13.65 21.21 -0.78
C GLY A 519 -13.93 20.88 0.67
N ASP A 520 -15.21 20.75 0.99
CA ASP A 520 -15.69 20.46 2.35
C ASP A 520 -16.37 19.09 2.43
N PHE A 521 -16.51 18.58 3.65
CA PHE A 521 -17.18 17.31 3.96
C PHE A 521 -18.70 17.49 4.03
N SER A 522 -19.45 16.45 3.66
CA SER A 522 -20.92 16.48 3.81
C SER A 522 -21.33 16.03 5.21
N TYR A 523 -21.75 16.99 6.05
CA TYR A 523 -22.08 16.75 7.46
C TYR A 523 -23.47 16.16 7.72
N LEU A 524 -24.34 16.11 6.71
CA LEU A 524 -25.75 15.69 6.86
C LEU A 524 -26.19 14.71 5.76
N ALA A 525 -25.25 14.10 5.03
CA ALA A 525 -25.59 13.27 3.88
C ALA A 525 -26.37 12.01 4.26
N THR A 526 -25.97 11.30 5.32
CA THR A 526 -26.73 10.15 5.82
C THR A 526 -28.12 10.57 6.30
N THR A 527 -28.23 11.75 6.93
CA THR A 527 -29.54 12.29 7.33
C THR A 527 -30.43 12.57 6.11
N LEU A 528 -29.88 13.19 5.06
CA LEU A 528 -30.61 13.46 3.82
C LEU A 528 -31.07 12.17 3.14
N ARG A 529 -30.23 11.12 3.12
CA ARG A 529 -30.59 9.79 2.61
C ARG A 529 -31.78 9.15 3.32
N GLN A 530 -32.08 9.56 4.55
CA GLN A 530 -33.22 9.04 5.31
C GLN A 530 -34.51 9.84 5.05
N MET A 531 -34.42 11.03 4.46
CA MET A 531 -35.58 11.87 4.17
C MET A 531 -36.25 11.47 2.85
N PRO A 532 -37.60 11.47 2.80
CA PRO A 532 -38.33 11.32 1.54
C PRO A 532 -38.13 12.55 0.66
N VAL A 533 -38.11 12.34 -0.67
CA VAL A 533 -38.00 13.42 -1.67
C VAL A 533 -39.17 14.41 -1.56
N ASP A 534 -40.37 13.91 -1.28
CA ASP A 534 -41.53 14.73 -0.90
C ASP A 534 -41.71 14.67 0.63
N PRO A 535 -41.50 15.78 1.35
CA PRO A 535 -41.66 15.84 2.81
C PRO A 535 -43.07 15.49 3.30
N ASN A 536 -44.08 15.61 2.43
CA ASN A 536 -45.47 15.30 2.76
C ASN A 536 -45.84 13.84 2.46
N ASN A 537 -44.96 13.09 1.80
CA ASN A 537 -45.18 11.69 1.51
C ASN A 537 -44.79 10.83 2.72
N THR A 538 -45.79 10.23 3.36
CA THR A 538 -45.64 9.38 4.56
C THR A 538 -45.46 7.91 4.23
N ASP A 539 -45.38 7.54 2.94
CA ASP A 539 -45.09 6.17 2.53
C ASP A 539 -43.67 5.79 2.94
N LYS A 540 -43.52 4.62 3.58
CA LYS A 540 -42.21 4.05 3.95
C LYS A 540 -41.37 3.71 2.73
N ASN A 541 -41.99 3.56 1.55
CA ASN A 541 -41.34 3.30 0.27
C ASN A 541 -41.18 4.56 -0.58
N ALA A 542 -41.44 5.75 -0.03
CA ALA A 542 -41.20 7.00 -0.75
C ALA A 542 -39.75 7.06 -1.25
N GLU A 543 -39.57 7.59 -2.47
CA GLU A 543 -38.24 7.81 -3.05
C GLU A 543 -37.43 8.68 -2.08
N LYS A 544 -36.22 8.24 -1.77
CA LYS A 544 -35.33 8.90 -0.81
C LYS A 544 -34.39 9.83 -1.55
N ILE A 545 -33.97 10.90 -0.89
CA ILE A 545 -33.00 11.83 -1.46
C ILE A 545 -31.64 11.13 -1.53
N GLU A 546 -31.07 10.98 -2.72
CA GLU A 546 -29.66 10.61 -2.86
C GLU A 546 -28.83 11.88 -3.04
N PRO A 547 -28.10 12.35 -2.01
CA PRO A 547 -27.32 13.57 -2.14
C PRO A 547 -26.16 13.38 -3.12
N MET A 548 -25.74 14.48 -3.73
CA MET A 548 -24.53 14.48 -4.55
C MET A 548 -23.29 14.29 -3.66
N PRO A 549 -22.25 13.59 -4.13
CA PRO A 549 -21.01 13.45 -3.37
C PRO A 549 -20.36 14.82 -3.15
N SER A 550 -19.81 15.03 -1.96
CA SER A 550 -19.02 16.21 -1.67
C SER A 550 -17.64 16.13 -2.32
N LEU A 551 -16.94 17.26 -2.40
CA LEU A 551 -15.58 17.29 -2.93
C LEU A 551 -14.61 16.48 -2.06
N ALA A 552 -14.85 16.39 -0.74
CA ALA A 552 -14.10 15.53 0.16
C ALA A 552 -14.28 14.04 -0.19
N ASP A 553 -15.51 13.64 -0.53
CA ASP A 553 -15.81 12.26 -0.95
C ASP A 553 -15.08 11.92 -2.26
N ILE A 554 -15.07 12.85 -3.22
CA ILE A 554 -14.33 12.69 -4.48
C ILE A 554 -12.83 12.54 -4.22
N LYS A 555 -12.24 13.43 -3.39
CA LYS A 555 -10.81 13.37 -3.04
C LYS A 555 -10.44 12.03 -2.41
N ARG A 556 -11.32 11.50 -1.55
CA ARG A 556 -11.13 10.20 -0.92
C ARG A 556 -11.20 9.05 -1.92
N VAL A 557 -12.22 9.02 -2.77
CA VAL A 557 -12.35 8.02 -3.85
C VAL A 557 -11.13 8.04 -4.78
N VAL A 558 -10.64 9.22 -5.16
CA VAL A 558 -9.40 9.34 -5.96
C VAL A 558 -8.20 8.77 -5.21
N THR A 559 -8.07 9.06 -3.92
CA THR A 559 -6.99 8.54 -3.09
C THR A 559 -7.03 7.01 -3.01
N GLU A 560 -8.20 6.43 -2.75
CA GLU A 560 -8.40 5.00 -2.60
C GLU A 560 -8.29 4.23 -3.91
N HIS A 561 -8.87 4.73 -5.00
CA HIS A 561 -8.97 3.97 -6.24
C HIS A 561 -7.79 4.22 -7.18
N CYS A 562 -7.17 5.42 -7.12
CA CYS A 562 -6.14 5.82 -8.07
C CYS A 562 -4.74 5.93 -7.45
N ILE A 563 -4.61 6.25 -6.16
CA ILE A 563 -3.30 6.55 -5.56
C ILE A 563 -2.78 5.39 -4.72
N LEU A 564 -3.53 4.97 -3.69
CA LEU A 564 -3.11 3.90 -2.78
C LEU A 564 -2.78 2.58 -3.49
N PRO A 565 -3.57 2.10 -4.48
CA PRO A 565 -3.27 0.84 -5.15
C PRO A 565 -2.03 0.91 -6.05
N LEU A 566 -1.52 2.11 -6.36
CA LEU A 566 -0.35 2.31 -7.21
C LEU A 566 0.92 2.65 -6.43
N GLY A 567 0.79 3.09 -5.17
CA GLY A 567 1.96 3.57 -4.42
C GLY A 567 2.77 2.49 -3.70
N SER A 568 2.22 1.28 -3.53
CA SER A 568 2.95 0.14 -2.99
C SER A 568 2.75 -1.09 -3.87
N GLN A 569 3.84 -1.78 -4.22
CA GLN A 569 3.77 -3.00 -5.03
C GLN A 569 2.94 -4.09 -4.34
N ALA A 570 3.08 -4.24 -3.01
CA ALA A 570 2.33 -5.22 -2.24
C ALA A 570 0.83 -4.93 -2.26
N ALA A 571 0.44 -3.65 -2.15
CA ALA A 571 -0.95 -3.23 -2.30
C ALA A 571 -1.43 -3.46 -3.74
N HIS A 572 -0.63 -3.07 -4.75
CA HIS A 572 -0.98 -3.21 -6.15
C HIS A 572 -1.29 -4.66 -6.54
N GLU A 573 -0.50 -5.63 -6.08
CA GLU A 573 -0.69 -7.03 -6.51
C GLU A 573 -1.86 -7.74 -5.84
N LYS A 574 -2.22 -7.35 -4.62
CA LYS A 574 -3.14 -8.09 -3.76
C LYS A 574 -4.47 -7.38 -3.52
N ALA A 575 -4.54 -6.06 -3.69
CA ALA A 575 -5.74 -5.28 -3.47
C ALA A 575 -6.72 -5.43 -4.65
N PRO A 576 -8.04 -5.27 -4.40
CA PRO A 576 -9.01 -5.21 -5.47
C PRO A 576 -8.73 -4.01 -6.40
N HIS A 577 -8.67 -4.27 -7.71
CA HIS A 577 -8.48 -3.22 -8.70
C HIS A 577 -9.82 -2.68 -9.19
N ILE A 578 -9.88 -1.36 -9.35
CA ILE A 578 -11.04 -0.68 -9.88
C ILE A 578 -10.74 -0.24 -11.31
N LYS A 579 -11.41 -0.91 -12.27
CA LYS A 579 -11.28 -0.63 -13.70
C LYS A 579 -12.13 0.56 -14.14
N SER A 580 -13.16 0.93 -13.36
CA SER A 580 -14.18 1.91 -13.74
C SER A 580 -13.58 3.28 -14.09
N VAL A 581 -12.63 3.80 -13.30
CA VAL A 581 -11.97 5.09 -13.59
C VAL A 581 -11.24 5.07 -14.94
N MET A 582 -10.50 4.00 -15.23
CA MET A 582 -9.79 3.85 -16.51
C MET A 582 -10.77 3.74 -17.67
N ILE A 583 -11.82 2.94 -17.52
CA ILE A 583 -12.86 2.76 -18.55
C ILE A 583 -13.58 4.09 -18.83
N THR A 584 -13.94 4.85 -17.80
CA THR A 584 -14.51 6.20 -17.90
C THR A 584 -13.62 7.14 -18.71
N VAL A 585 -12.31 7.17 -18.43
CA VAL A 585 -11.35 8.00 -19.16
C VAL A 585 -11.23 7.54 -20.62
N GLN A 586 -11.23 6.24 -20.88
CA GLN A 586 -11.20 5.69 -22.24
C GLN A 586 -12.45 6.09 -23.03
N TRP A 587 -13.65 5.92 -22.47
CA TRP A 587 -14.89 6.35 -23.13
C TRP A 587 -14.87 7.83 -23.47
N LYS A 588 -14.51 8.70 -22.50
CA LYS A 588 -14.44 10.15 -22.73
C LYS A 588 -13.46 10.48 -23.87
N SER A 589 -12.25 9.91 -23.84
CA SER A 589 -11.24 10.15 -24.88
C SER A 589 -11.66 9.62 -26.26
N LEU A 590 -12.21 8.41 -26.33
CA LEU A 590 -12.62 7.78 -27.58
C LEU A 590 -13.84 8.48 -28.20
N ILE A 591 -14.83 8.90 -27.40
CA ILE A 591 -15.99 9.67 -27.87
C ILE A 591 -15.51 11.00 -28.49
N LEU A 592 -14.63 11.72 -27.79
CA LEU A 592 -14.05 12.98 -28.29
C LEU A 592 -13.30 12.77 -29.60
N LYS A 593 -12.46 11.72 -29.69
CA LYS A 593 -11.69 11.39 -30.89
C LYS A 593 -12.58 11.10 -32.12
N HIS A 594 -13.81 10.64 -31.91
CA HIS A 594 -14.77 10.34 -32.98
C HIS A 594 -15.82 11.46 -33.17
N GLY A 595 -15.53 12.69 -32.73
CA GLY A 595 -16.38 13.86 -32.97
C GLY A 595 -17.61 13.95 -32.06
N GLY A 596 -17.67 13.17 -30.98
CA GLY A 596 -18.71 13.25 -29.96
C GLY A 596 -18.35 14.22 -28.84
N HIS A 597 -19.36 14.79 -28.18
CA HIS A 597 -19.17 15.64 -27.01
C HIS A 597 -19.92 15.06 -25.81
N VAL A 598 -19.22 14.94 -24.68
CA VAL A 598 -19.78 14.47 -23.40
C VAL A 598 -20.25 15.70 -22.62
N THR A 599 -21.56 15.80 -22.38
CA THR A 599 -22.19 16.85 -21.57
C THR A 599 -22.25 16.45 -20.09
N ASP A 600 -22.50 17.39 -19.19
CA ASP A 600 -22.57 17.14 -17.74
C ASP A 600 -23.65 16.12 -17.33
N GLY A 601 -24.75 16.04 -18.08
CA GLY A 601 -25.80 15.04 -17.87
C GLY A 601 -25.49 13.64 -18.42
N PHE A 602 -24.29 13.41 -18.96
CA PHE A 602 -23.90 12.10 -19.49
C PHE A 602 -23.46 11.18 -18.35
N ASP A 603 -24.22 10.11 -18.10
CA ASP A 603 -23.90 9.12 -17.08
C ASP A 603 -22.76 8.20 -17.54
N MET A 604 -21.54 8.65 -17.30
CA MET A 604 -20.32 7.91 -17.62
C MET A 604 -20.10 6.71 -16.67
N SER A 605 -20.55 6.82 -15.43
CA SER A 605 -20.36 5.78 -14.40
C SER A 605 -21.11 4.50 -14.76
N SER A 606 -22.38 4.61 -15.16
CA SER A 606 -23.16 3.46 -15.62
C SER A 606 -22.58 2.85 -16.90
N LEU A 607 -22.13 3.69 -17.85
CA LEU A 607 -21.49 3.20 -19.06
C LEU A 607 -20.24 2.39 -18.74
N ALA A 608 -19.39 2.90 -17.85
CA ALA A 608 -18.17 2.22 -17.43
C ALA A 608 -18.45 0.90 -16.72
N LYS A 609 -19.50 0.83 -15.90
CA LYS A 609 -19.91 -0.40 -15.22
C LYS A 609 -20.43 -1.47 -16.17
N VAL A 610 -21.29 -1.08 -17.13
CA VAL A 610 -21.87 -2.02 -18.12
C VAL A 610 -20.84 -2.47 -19.16
N SER A 611 -19.81 -1.65 -19.39
CA SER A 611 -18.72 -1.98 -20.33
C SER A 611 -17.51 -2.67 -19.68
N ASP A 612 -17.60 -3.12 -18.42
CA ASP A 612 -16.57 -3.99 -17.86
C ASP A 612 -16.52 -5.32 -18.63
N GLY A 613 -15.32 -5.77 -19.00
CA GLY A 613 -15.09 -6.89 -19.91
C GLY A 613 -15.02 -6.53 -21.39
N TYR A 614 -15.33 -5.30 -21.80
CA TYR A 614 -15.17 -4.87 -23.20
C TYR A 614 -13.79 -4.27 -23.45
N THR A 615 -13.21 -4.56 -24.61
CA THR A 615 -11.92 -3.96 -25.02
C THR A 615 -12.12 -2.56 -25.61
N PRO A 616 -11.07 -1.72 -25.67
CA PRO A 616 -11.14 -0.45 -26.40
C PRO A 616 -11.60 -0.61 -27.86
N GLY A 617 -11.28 -1.73 -28.52
CA GLY A 617 -11.76 -2.03 -29.87
C GLY A 617 -13.28 -2.24 -29.93
N HIS A 618 -13.86 -2.91 -28.92
CA HIS A 618 -15.31 -3.04 -28.79
C HIS A 618 -15.97 -1.68 -28.54
N MET A 619 -15.38 -0.84 -27.69
CA MET A 619 -15.86 0.52 -27.43
C MET A 619 -15.86 1.36 -28.73
N ILE A 620 -14.76 1.36 -29.49
CA ILE A 620 -14.67 2.05 -30.79
C ILE A 620 -15.76 1.56 -31.76
N THR A 621 -16.01 0.25 -31.79
CA THR A 621 -17.06 -0.34 -32.63
C THR A 621 -18.44 0.17 -32.24
N ALA A 622 -18.76 0.26 -30.95
CA ALA A 622 -20.01 0.85 -30.49
C ALA A 622 -20.09 2.35 -30.79
N ILE A 623 -19.00 3.09 -30.57
CA ILE A 623 -18.92 4.54 -30.81
C ILE A 623 -19.15 4.88 -32.29
N THR A 624 -18.48 4.17 -33.20
CA THR A 624 -18.62 4.40 -34.65
C THR A 624 -20.03 4.08 -35.15
N GLN A 625 -20.73 3.13 -34.53
CA GLN A 625 -22.13 2.83 -34.85
C GLN A 625 -23.11 3.89 -34.32
N VAL A 626 -22.82 4.52 -33.18
CA VAL A 626 -23.63 5.60 -32.60
C VAL A 626 -23.36 6.95 -33.28
N LEU A 627 -22.09 7.34 -33.36
CA LEU A 627 -21.62 8.64 -33.88
C LEU A 627 -21.49 8.62 -35.41
N THR A 628 -22.61 8.37 -36.08
CA THR A 628 -22.72 8.60 -37.54
C THR A 628 -22.63 10.10 -37.86
N GLU A 629 -22.27 10.47 -39.09
CA GLU A 629 -22.22 11.89 -39.51
C GLU A 629 -23.52 12.64 -39.19
N ARG A 630 -24.67 11.99 -39.45
CA ARG A 630 -25.99 12.52 -39.09
C ARG A 630 -26.14 12.72 -37.58
N ARG A 631 -25.67 11.77 -36.76
CA ARG A 631 -25.77 11.88 -35.30
C ARG A 631 -24.92 13.04 -34.77
N ILE A 632 -23.70 13.19 -35.29
CA ILE A 632 -22.77 14.26 -34.91
C ILE A 632 -23.40 15.65 -35.15
N GLN A 633 -24.02 15.86 -36.32
CA GLN A 633 -24.72 17.12 -36.63
C GLN A 633 -25.88 17.42 -35.66
N GLN A 634 -26.51 16.38 -35.10
CA GLN A 634 -27.62 16.52 -34.17
C GLN A 634 -27.20 16.75 -32.72
N LEU A 635 -25.93 16.54 -32.36
CA LEU A 635 -25.45 16.65 -30.97
C LEU A 635 -25.73 18.02 -30.33
N ARG A 636 -25.74 19.09 -31.12
CA ARG A 636 -26.04 20.45 -30.66
C ARG A 636 -27.48 20.61 -30.15
N LYS A 637 -28.44 19.85 -30.70
CA LYS A 637 -29.87 19.92 -30.36
C LYS A 637 -30.30 18.78 -29.45
N ARG A 638 -29.71 17.59 -29.64
CA ARG A 638 -29.98 16.38 -28.88
C ARG A 638 -28.64 15.86 -28.34
N PRO A 639 -28.32 16.15 -27.06
CA PRO A 639 -27.13 15.63 -26.41
C PRO A 639 -27.02 14.11 -26.52
N LEU A 640 -25.79 13.63 -26.44
CA LEU A 640 -25.50 12.20 -26.40
C LEU A 640 -25.97 11.62 -25.07
N THR A 641 -26.58 10.43 -25.07
CA THR A 641 -26.94 9.73 -23.83
C THR A 641 -26.32 8.35 -23.74
N THR A 642 -26.08 7.87 -22.51
CA THR A 642 -25.49 6.56 -22.24
C THR A 642 -26.28 5.41 -22.86
N ALA A 643 -27.61 5.51 -22.86
CA ALA A 643 -28.51 4.50 -23.40
C ALA A 643 -28.30 4.23 -24.91
N GLU A 644 -27.73 5.17 -25.67
CA GLU A 644 -27.47 4.99 -27.10
C GLU A 644 -26.39 3.93 -27.38
N PHE A 645 -25.47 3.71 -26.45
CA PHE A 645 -24.37 2.76 -26.62
C PHE A 645 -24.75 1.32 -26.25
N ILE A 646 -25.71 1.15 -25.34
CA ILE A 646 -26.09 -0.16 -24.78
C ILE A 646 -26.54 -1.17 -25.86
N PRO A 647 -27.40 -0.82 -26.83
CA PRO A 647 -27.84 -1.77 -27.86
C PRO A 647 -26.70 -2.28 -28.75
N PHE A 648 -25.64 -1.49 -28.93
CA PHE A 648 -24.49 -1.87 -29.74
C PHE A 648 -23.49 -2.70 -28.95
N LEU A 649 -23.28 -2.36 -27.67
CA LEU A 649 -22.49 -3.20 -26.76
C LEU A 649 -23.12 -4.58 -26.58
N ALA A 650 -24.45 -4.65 -26.41
CA ALA A 650 -25.16 -5.92 -26.22
C ALA A 650 -25.08 -6.90 -27.40
N LYS A 651 -24.63 -6.45 -28.58
CA LYS A 651 -24.40 -7.31 -29.76
C LYS A 651 -22.97 -7.86 -29.84
N ILE A 652 -22.08 -7.39 -28.98
CA ILE A 652 -20.67 -7.75 -28.96
C ILE A 652 -20.45 -8.67 -27.75
N ASP A 653 -19.79 -9.80 -27.97
CA ASP A 653 -19.43 -10.70 -26.87
C ASP A 653 -18.34 -10.05 -25.99
N PRO A 654 -18.59 -9.86 -24.68
CA PRO A 654 -17.57 -9.36 -23.76
C PRO A 654 -16.49 -10.42 -23.51
N ILE A 655 -15.30 -9.98 -23.10
CA ILE A 655 -14.28 -10.89 -22.60
C ILE A 655 -14.70 -11.33 -21.20
N TYR A 656 -15.02 -12.61 -21.07
CA TYR A 656 -15.40 -13.20 -19.79
C TYR A 656 -14.19 -13.34 -18.87
N ARG A 657 -14.46 -13.31 -17.56
CA ARG A 657 -13.42 -13.38 -16.52
C ARG A 657 -12.57 -14.65 -16.65
N GLU A 658 -13.19 -15.77 -16.99
CA GLU A 658 -12.52 -17.06 -17.17
C GLU A 658 -11.52 -17.02 -18.32
N GLU A 659 -11.85 -16.32 -19.41
CA GLU A 659 -10.96 -16.12 -20.55
C GLU A 659 -9.80 -15.20 -20.19
N GLU A 660 -10.07 -14.12 -19.46
CA GLU A 660 -9.04 -13.21 -18.93
C GLU A 660 -8.05 -13.97 -18.03
N GLU A 661 -8.56 -14.80 -17.12
CA GLU A 661 -7.76 -15.63 -16.22
C GLU A 661 -6.95 -16.69 -16.97
N ALA A 662 -7.55 -17.35 -17.97
CA ALA A 662 -6.85 -18.29 -18.84
C ALA A 662 -5.71 -17.61 -19.62
N TYR A 663 -5.95 -16.41 -20.15
CA TYR A 663 -4.95 -15.61 -20.85
C TYR A 663 -3.81 -15.20 -19.91
N LYS A 664 -4.12 -14.70 -18.71
CA LYS A 664 -3.11 -14.39 -17.67
C LYS A 664 -2.27 -15.61 -17.30
N ALA A 665 -2.93 -16.76 -17.09
CA ALA A 665 -2.25 -18.02 -16.77
C ALA A 665 -1.36 -18.51 -17.92
N TRP A 666 -1.77 -18.28 -19.17
CA TRP A 666 -0.94 -18.55 -20.35
C TRP A 666 0.23 -17.57 -20.47
N PHE A 667 -0.02 -16.26 -20.36
CA PHE A 667 1.00 -15.21 -20.43
C PHE A 667 2.10 -15.42 -19.39
N ASN A 668 1.73 -15.75 -18.15
CA ASN A 668 2.68 -16.04 -17.08
C ASN A 668 3.57 -17.27 -17.35
N LYS A 669 3.15 -18.18 -18.24
CA LYS A 669 3.97 -19.32 -18.69
C LYS A 669 4.94 -18.95 -19.81
N THR A 670 4.66 -17.88 -20.55
CA THR A 670 5.54 -17.39 -21.62
C THR A 670 6.88 -16.92 -21.05
N PRO A 671 7.95 -16.96 -21.86
CA PRO A 671 9.23 -16.43 -21.42
C PRO A 671 9.17 -14.94 -21.02
N LEU A 672 8.39 -14.13 -21.73
CA LEU A 672 8.18 -12.72 -21.44
C LEU A 672 7.50 -12.51 -20.08
N GLY A 673 6.42 -13.26 -19.82
CA GLY A 673 5.73 -13.23 -18.53
C GLY A 673 6.64 -13.66 -17.38
N LYS A 674 7.49 -14.67 -17.60
CA LYS A 674 8.50 -15.08 -16.61
C LYS A 674 9.58 -14.02 -16.39
N LYS A 675 10.03 -13.33 -17.45
CA LYS A 675 11.00 -12.23 -17.34
C LYS A 675 10.42 -11.07 -16.54
N ARG A 676 9.16 -10.69 -16.82
CA ARG A 676 8.43 -9.67 -16.05
C ARG A 676 8.31 -10.07 -14.58
N ALA A 677 7.88 -11.31 -14.30
CA ALA A 677 7.77 -11.81 -12.93
C ALA A 677 9.12 -11.81 -12.19
N LYS A 678 10.22 -12.16 -12.89
CA LYS A 678 11.57 -12.12 -12.31
C LYS A 678 12.03 -10.70 -12.00
N ALA A 679 11.82 -9.76 -12.92
CA ALA A 679 12.17 -8.35 -12.70
C ALA A 679 11.38 -7.74 -11.53
N ILE A 680 10.10 -8.10 -11.38
CA ILE A 680 9.28 -7.69 -10.22
C ILE A 680 9.85 -8.25 -8.92
N LYS A 681 10.17 -9.55 -8.88
CA LYS A 681 10.78 -10.17 -7.69
C LYS A 681 12.13 -9.57 -7.30
N GLU A 682 12.98 -9.29 -8.30
CA GLU A 682 14.27 -8.63 -8.09
C GLU A 682 14.09 -7.21 -7.53
N ALA A 683 13.08 -6.46 -8.01
CA ALA A 683 12.74 -5.15 -7.46
C ALA A 683 12.17 -5.23 -6.03
N MET A 684 11.58 -6.35 -5.63
CA MET A 684 11.05 -6.57 -4.27
C MET A 684 12.13 -6.95 -3.25
N GLY A 685 13.38 -7.17 -3.66
CA GLY A 685 14.47 -7.56 -2.75
C GLY A 685 14.27 -8.92 -2.08
N GLU A 686 13.39 -9.76 -2.62
CA GLU A 686 13.24 -11.16 -2.21
C GLU A 686 14.45 -11.94 -2.73
N ASP A 687 15.41 -12.20 -1.84
CA ASP A 687 16.56 -13.05 -2.15
C ASP A 687 16.08 -14.46 -2.50
N ASP A 688 16.68 -15.06 -3.54
CA ASP A 688 16.23 -16.31 -4.14
C ASP A 688 16.60 -17.47 -3.20
N GLY A 689 15.76 -17.71 -2.18
CA GLY A 689 15.78 -18.92 -1.36
C GLY A 689 15.54 -20.13 -2.26
N GLY A 690 16.62 -20.73 -2.74
CA GLY A 690 16.64 -21.78 -3.76
C GLY A 690 15.89 -23.04 -3.36
N GLY A 691 14.59 -23.09 -3.66
CA GLY A 691 13.78 -24.31 -3.68
C GLY A 691 13.79 -24.96 -5.07
N GLY A 692 14.70 -25.90 -5.31
CA GLY A 692 14.81 -26.67 -6.54
C GLY A 692 13.51 -27.43 -6.89
N LYS A 693 12.84 -27.03 -7.97
CA LYS A 693 11.64 -27.69 -8.50
C LYS A 693 12.03 -29.00 -9.19
N LYS A 694 11.85 -30.14 -8.53
CA LYS A 694 12.02 -31.50 -9.08
C LYS A 694 11.29 -31.70 -10.41
N GLY A 695 12.05 -31.96 -11.47
CA GLY A 695 11.55 -32.37 -12.78
C GLY A 695 11.15 -33.86 -12.80
N LYS A 696 9.88 -34.15 -13.11
CA LYS A 696 9.39 -35.51 -13.38
C LYS A 696 9.95 -36.01 -14.72
N GLY A 697 10.95 -36.90 -14.67
CA GLY A 697 11.44 -37.66 -15.81
C GLY A 697 10.44 -38.76 -16.23
N LYS A 698 9.91 -38.68 -17.46
CA LYS A 698 9.16 -39.75 -18.13
C LYS A 698 10.12 -40.87 -18.56
N GLY A 699 10.11 -42.00 -17.85
CA GLY A 699 10.71 -43.25 -18.31
C GLY A 699 9.83 -43.96 -19.35
N LYS A 700 10.30 -44.06 -20.60
CA LYS A 700 9.72 -44.92 -21.65
C LYS A 700 10.08 -46.39 -21.38
N GLY A 701 9.13 -47.19 -20.92
CA GLY A 701 9.24 -48.65 -20.87
C GLY A 701 8.72 -49.30 -22.16
N LYS A 702 9.61 -49.84 -23.00
CA LYS A 702 9.27 -50.79 -24.07
C LYS A 702 8.96 -52.14 -23.44
N GLY A 703 7.71 -52.61 -23.56
CA GLY A 703 7.30 -53.98 -23.21
C GLY A 703 6.52 -54.62 -24.36
N LYS A 704 7.16 -55.55 -25.07
CA LYS A 704 6.57 -56.37 -26.14
C LYS A 704 5.45 -57.27 -25.60
N LYS A 705 4.32 -57.30 -26.32
CA LYS A 705 3.24 -58.29 -26.24
C LYS A 705 3.66 -59.66 -26.80
N LYS A 706 3.19 -60.74 -26.15
CA LYS A 706 2.72 -62.08 -26.63
C LYS A 706 2.93 -63.06 -25.47
N LYS A 707 2.01 -63.91 -25.01
CA LYS A 707 0.82 -64.64 -25.52
C LYS A 707 -0.23 -64.65 -24.37
N LYS A 708 -1.51 -64.95 -24.53
CA LYS A 708 -2.34 -65.46 -25.63
C LYS A 708 -3.74 -64.87 -25.40
#